data_AF-F4L000-F1
#
_entry.id   AF-F4L000-F1
#
_cell.length_a   1.000
_cell.length_b   1.000
_cell.length_c   1.000
_cell.angle_alpha   90.00
_cell.angle_beta   90.00
_cell.angle_gamma   90.00
#
_symmetry.space_group_name_H-M   'P 1'
#
loop_
_entity.id
_entity.type
_entity.pdbx_description
1 polymer ?
#
loop_
_entity_poly.entity_id
_entity_poly.type
_entity_poly.pdbx_seq_one_letter_code
_entity_poly.pdbx_strand_id
1 'polypeptide(L)'
;MINDLILVTNSANSASSRKHFTDILNFGEYLELAIPAEWKAQPREFYLYITYSELEPKLAATQFKGIVIDLFLENSKSTDSNIAVDLAAFLRLCDIDLPIIIVSEKHLTSEKYGLDIDPRSYQILNDFKVGKFLTYDQAFNKELSVDDPQHFPIYKHIRGYKFNIAEFLKNFSVIPSDDRHQMTNEWGAIKLAFNAGYTLEDIGYNFPQNTYFKYLQKKFSLDFLTFAEREELLKEYSLPTTQNKINLSTFLKNKKILLVDDNAEKGWASVLEKIFDARIVSMSSIHDCLKIDHKEYASFDLVFLDLYMPNFHGNLKEKENSIKLLETFKIGFPQIPIIVFTASNKSWTLDEVLEKGADGMYVKESPEYAGNATYSRENFKNFFSTIANCLKRYKTLQPYWSNIDFIFQNFLPEIDDINAFKFKSRIKERLEMFFGLLKRGLEEKGFNSRKFYFSDNELAFITLWSILNEISQAYYEKSRPNIQIRDPKGNLISAHPSGTLIEYSPRHYKWSIKNQQDVFLEYVYFFEIEREKIVLHSNKNYYKLNCKSKSIFKFHRGKGTVLHQPSVPDVDYSRSLYVQIAFLLEKKITLLSPKKDRLQEKLSQLNEKRNKLFLTHGEEDSRFYNKTEKSKRSERSYEITPNGDIKELFELVGFLLTGKEIVLNI
;
A
#
# COMPACT_ATOMS: atom_id res chain seq x y z
N MET A 1 16.35 -12.98 -43.60
CA MET A 1 17.70 -13.20 -44.17
C MET A 1 17.87 -12.13 -45.24
N ILE A 2 18.68 -11.11 -44.97
CA ILE A 2 19.07 -10.09 -45.95
C ILE A 2 20.48 -10.50 -46.37
N ASN A 3 20.69 -10.81 -47.66
CA ASN A 3 21.97 -11.35 -48.15
C ASN A 3 22.80 -10.34 -48.93
N ASP A 4 22.36 -9.10 -49.14
CA ASP A 4 23.12 -8.17 -49.96
C ASP A 4 23.07 -6.77 -49.33
N LEU A 5 24.15 -6.40 -48.65
CA LEU A 5 24.41 -5.06 -48.16
C LEU A 5 25.78 -4.65 -48.69
N ILE A 6 25.87 -3.44 -49.27
CA ILE A 6 27.09 -2.95 -49.95
C ILE A 6 27.70 -1.82 -49.11
N LEU A 7 28.98 -1.94 -48.80
CA LEU A 7 29.75 -0.94 -48.06
C LEU A 7 30.60 -0.11 -49.03
N VAL A 8 30.62 1.23 -48.88
CA VAL A 8 31.36 2.15 -49.77
C VAL A 8 32.26 3.14 -48.99
N THR A 9 33.49 3.40 -49.45
CA THR A 9 34.46 4.30 -48.79
C THR A 9 34.77 5.54 -49.64
N ASN A 10 35.03 6.70 -49.01
CA ASN A 10 35.37 7.95 -49.70
C ASN A 10 36.87 8.26 -49.53
N SER A 11 37.58 8.53 -50.63
CA SER A 11 39.04 8.73 -50.71
C SER A 11 39.49 10.20 -50.61
N ALA A 12 38.60 11.14 -50.28
CA ALA A 12 38.94 12.57 -50.28
C ALA A 12 39.45 13.07 -48.92
N ASN A 13 40.77 13.09 -48.75
CA ASN A 13 41.48 13.59 -47.57
C ASN A 13 42.15 14.94 -47.88
N SER A 14 41.52 16.08 -47.55
CA SER A 14 42.26 17.36 -47.51
C SER A 14 41.68 18.37 -46.52
N ALA A 15 42.56 19.12 -45.85
CA ALA A 15 42.22 20.16 -44.87
C ALA A 15 41.40 21.33 -45.47
N SER A 16 41.34 21.43 -46.80
CA SER A 16 40.54 22.38 -47.58
C SER A 16 39.03 22.20 -47.36
N SER A 17 38.56 20.96 -47.21
CA SER A 17 37.13 20.65 -47.03
C SER A 17 36.59 21.18 -45.69
N ARG A 18 37.42 21.17 -44.63
CA ARG A 18 37.04 21.67 -43.30
C ARG A 18 36.83 23.18 -43.27
N LYS A 19 37.64 23.95 -44.02
CA LYS A 19 37.54 25.41 -44.07
C LYS A 19 36.29 25.88 -44.83
N HIS A 20 35.87 25.14 -45.86
CA HIS A 20 34.65 25.43 -46.62
C HIS A 20 33.35 25.05 -45.88
N PHE A 21 33.34 24.02 -45.04
CA PHE A 21 32.15 23.69 -44.24
C PHE A 21 31.83 24.75 -43.17
N THR A 22 32.85 25.42 -42.61
CA THR A 22 32.67 26.54 -41.66
C THR A 22 32.25 27.85 -42.31
N ASP A 23 32.64 28.10 -43.57
CA ASP A 23 32.31 29.35 -44.27
C ASP A 23 30.93 29.30 -44.96
N ILE A 24 30.39 28.12 -45.27
CA ILE A 24 29.11 27.93 -45.97
C ILE A 24 27.92 27.73 -45.00
N LEU A 25 28.19 27.29 -43.77
CA LEU A 25 27.20 27.25 -42.69
C LEU A 25 27.47 28.42 -41.74
N ASN A 26 27.09 29.63 -42.16
CA ASN A 26 26.89 30.73 -41.23
C ASN A 26 25.68 30.41 -40.35
N PHE A 27 25.87 29.49 -39.39
CA PHE A 27 24.86 29.04 -38.43
C PHE A 27 24.23 30.21 -37.65
N GLY A 28 24.86 31.39 -37.64
CA GLY A 28 24.35 32.62 -37.04
C GLY A 28 23.14 33.22 -37.76
N GLU A 29 23.04 33.11 -39.09
CA GLU A 29 21.95 33.76 -39.86
C GLU A 29 20.65 32.95 -39.91
N TYR A 30 20.70 31.63 -39.69
CA TYR A 30 19.51 30.76 -39.65
C TYR A 30 18.91 30.56 -38.25
N LEU A 31 19.50 31.18 -37.22
CA LEU A 31 19.10 31.04 -35.81
C LEU A 31 18.67 32.38 -35.18
N GLU A 32 17.94 33.22 -35.92
CA GLU A 32 17.08 34.27 -35.33
C GLU A 32 15.81 33.71 -34.67
N LEU A 33 15.83 32.45 -34.23
CA LEU A 33 14.94 31.99 -33.17
C LEU A 33 15.70 32.21 -31.88
N ALA A 34 15.21 33.13 -31.03
CA ALA A 34 15.79 33.51 -29.75
C ALA A 34 16.27 32.28 -28.95
N ILE A 35 17.55 31.96 -29.08
CA ILE A 35 18.21 30.91 -28.32
C ILE A 35 18.46 31.49 -26.92
N PRO A 36 17.90 30.90 -25.84
CA PRO A 36 18.24 31.29 -24.48
C PRO A 36 19.75 31.16 -24.28
N ALA A 37 20.39 32.12 -23.59
CA ALA A 37 21.85 32.21 -23.45
C ALA A 37 22.51 30.92 -22.91
N GLU A 38 21.72 30.09 -22.25
CA GLU A 38 22.01 28.80 -21.62
C GLU A 38 22.43 27.71 -22.64
N TRP A 39 22.00 27.83 -23.91
CA TRP A 39 22.23 26.82 -24.95
C TRP A 39 23.56 27.01 -25.71
N LYS A 40 24.32 28.07 -25.42
CA LYS A 40 25.64 28.30 -26.03
C LYS A 40 26.76 27.48 -25.41
N ALA A 41 26.51 26.77 -24.29
CA ALA A 41 27.56 26.23 -23.42
C ALA A 41 27.75 24.70 -23.42
N GLN A 42 27.06 23.90 -24.24
CA GLN A 42 27.21 22.43 -24.18
C GLN A 42 27.43 21.71 -25.53
N PRO A 43 28.20 20.60 -25.55
CA PRO A 43 28.47 19.82 -26.77
C PRO A 43 27.21 19.14 -27.29
N ARG A 44 27.13 18.99 -28.63
CA ARG A 44 25.96 18.43 -29.33
C ARG A 44 26.25 16.98 -29.72
N GLU A 45 25.54 16.04 -29.11
CA GLU A 45 25.55 14.61 -29.49
C GLU A 45 24.20 14.22 -30.10
N PHE A 46 24.22 13.55 -31.26
CA PHE A 46 23.04 12.91 -31.86
C PHE A 46 23.46 11.56 -32.46
N TYR A 47 22.82 10.47 -32.01
CA TYR A 47 22.98 9.13 -32.57
C TYR A 47 21.67 8.71 -33.24
N LEU A 48 21.76 8.01 -34.37
CA LEU A 48 20.61 7.61 -35.18
C LEU A 48 20.62 6.10 -35.41
N TYR A 49 19.54 5.42 -35.05
CA TYR A 49 19.27 4.03 -35.43
C TYR A 49 17.85 3.98 -36.00
N ILE A 50 17.69 3.49 -37.24
CA ILE A 50 16.39 3.32 -37.89
C ILE A 50 16.25 1.87 -38.32
N THR A 51 15.08 1.26 -38.08
CA THR A 51 14.79 -0.11 -38.52
C THR A 51 14.09 -0.11 -39.88
N TYR A 52 14.35 -1.14 -40.71
CA TYR A 52 13.81 -1.24 -42.09
C TYR A 52 12.27 -1.20 -42.13
N SER A 53 11.60 -1.77 -41.13
CA SER A 53 10.14 -1.77 -40.99
C SER A 53 9.52 -0.38 -40.78
N GLU A 54 10.29 0.60 -40.32
CA GLU A 54 9.83 2.00 -40.15
C GLU A 54 10.07 2.85 -41.40
N LEU A 55 10.99 2.42 -42.25
CA LEU A 55 11.34 3.04 -43.51
C LEU A 55 10.38 2.63 -44.63
N GLU A 56 9.94 1.37 -44.65
CA GLU A 56 9.13 0.81 -45.74
C GLU A 56 7.83 1.60 -46.05
N PRO A 57 7.01 2.03 -45.07
CA PRO A 57 5.79 2.79 -45.36
C PRO A 57 6.10 4.23 -45.85
N LYS A 58 7.22 4.80 -45.40
CA LYS A 58 7.65 6.16 -45.77
C LYS A 58 8.30 6.16 -47.15
N LEU A 59 9.06 5.11 -47.49
CA LEU A 59 9.59 4.83 -48.82
C LEU A 59 8.49 4.44 -49.82
N ALA A 60 7.40 3.81 -49.39
CA ALA A 60 6.26 3.56 -50.26
C ALA A 60 5.52 4.84 -50.67
N ALA A 61 5.59 5.90 -49.84
CA ALA A 61 4.94 7.19 -50.09
C ALA A 61 5.81 8.17 -50.90
N THR A 62 7.13 7.97 -50.92
CA THR A 62 8.10 8.80 -51.66
C THR A 62 8.83 7.91 -52.64
N GLN A 63 8.82 8.17 -53.96
CA GLN A 63 9.34 7.32 -55.06
C GLN A 63 10.84 6.92 -55.02
N PHE A 64 11.45 6.75 -53.85
CA PHE A 64 12.85 6.40 -53.67
C PHE A 64 13.01 4.89 -53.48
N LYS A 65 13.98 4.31 -54.17
CA LYS A 65 14.19 2.85 -54.23
C LYS A 65 15.22 2.31 -53.22
N GLY A 66 15.99 3.17 -52.54
CA GLY A 66 16.95 2.74 -51.52
C GLY A 66 17.48 3.86 -50.61
N ILE A 67 18.30 3.45 -49.64
CA ILE A 67 18.84 4.30 -48.57
C ILE A 67 20.36 4.15 -48.52
N VAL A 68 21.06 5.27 -48.37
CA VAL A 68 22.49 5.29 -48.03
C VAL A 68 22.68 5.92 -46.67
N ILE A 69 23.40 5.25 -45.77
CA ILE A 69 23.71 5.78 -44.43
C ILE A 69 25.20 6.14 -44.41
N ASP A 70 25.54 7.43 -44.30
CA ASP A 70 26.91 7.84 -43.97
C ASP A 70 27.09 7.87 -42.45
N LEU A 71 28.14 7.22 -41.97
CA LEU A 71 28.54 7.27 -40.57
C LEU A 71 29.83 8.08 -40.42
N PHE A 72 29.76 9.19 -39.69
CA PHE A 72 30.92 9.97 -39.27
C PHE A 72 31.17 9.75 -37.78
N LEU A 73 32.41 9.37 -37.45
CA LEU A 73 32.88 9.29 -36.07
C LEU A 73 33.81 10.47 -35.78
N GLU A 74 33.44 11.37 -34.87
CA GLU A 74 34.35 12.38 -34.34
C GLU A 74 34.87 11.94 -32.96
N ASN A 75 36.19 11.98 -32.80
CA ASN A 75 36.80 11.85 -31.48
C ASN A 75 36.57 13.16 -30.72
N SER A 76 35.68 13.13 -29.73
CA SER A 76 35.62 14.20 -28.74
C SER A 76 36.93 14.19 -27.94
N LYS A 77 37.62 15.34 -27.89
CA LYS A 77 38.79 15.52 -27.02
C LYS A 77 38.32 15.65 -25.58
N SER A 78 38.03 14.52 -24.95
CA SER A 78 37.85 14.42 -23.51
C SER A 78 39.05 13.65 -22.94
N THR A 79 39.97 14.39 -22.31
CA THR A 79 41.02 13.82 -21.47
C THR A 79 40.38 13.46 -20.13
N ASP A 80 39.91 12.22 -20.03
CA ASP A 80 40.11 11.30 -18.90
C ASP A 80 39.06 10.17 -18.94
N SER A 81 39.54 8.98 -19.32
CA SER A 81 38.95 7.65 -19.07
C SER A 81 37.55 7.26 -19.57
N ASN A 82 36.81 8.08 -20.32
CA ASN A 82 35.65 7.60 -21.10
C ASN A 82 35.68 8.22 -22.51
N ILE A 83 36.14 7.46 -23.51
CA ILE A 83 36.05 7.84 -24.92
C ILE A 83 34.61 7.55 -25.36
N ALA A 84 33.75 8.56 -25.28
CA ALA A 84 32.50 8.57 -26.03
C ALA A 84 32.85 8.84 -27.50
N VAL A 85 32.52 7.90 -28.38
CA VAL A 85 32.75 8.02 -29.82
C VAL A 85 31.50 8.66 -30.43
N ASP A 86 31.56 9.92 -30.85
CA ASP A 86 30.41 10.65 -31.42
C ASP A 86 30.06 10.09 -32.81
N LEU A 87 28.91 9.40 -32.95
CA LEU A 87 28.47 8.80 -34.21
C LEU A 87 27.38 9.67 -34.85
N ALA A 88 27.77 10.53 -35.78
CA ALA A 88 26.86 11.30 -36.61
C ALA A 88 26.45 10.45 -37.83
N ALA A 89 25.16 10.15 -37.96
CA ALA A 89 24.62 9.44 -39.12
C ALA A 89 23.90 10.41 -40.06
N PHE A 90 24.29 10.46 -41.34
CA PHE A 90 23.52 11.13 -42.39
C PHE A 90 22.75 10.09 -43.21
N LEU A 91 21.45 10.31 -43.36
CA LEU A 91 20.61 9.52 -44.25
C LEU A 91 20.55 10.20 -45.63
N ARG A 92 20.88 9.45 -46.67
CA ARG A 92 20.61 9.79 -48.07
C ARG A 92 19.53 8.86 -48.61
N LEU A 93 18.60 9.41 -49.36
CA LEU A 93 17.64 8.65 -50.15
C LEU A 93 18.18 8.57 -51.58
N CYS A 94 18.24 7.38 -52.16
CA CYS A 94 18.80 7.16 -53.50
C CYS A 94 17.89 6.26 -54.34
N ASP A 95 18.04 6.34 -55.65
CA ASP A 95 17.24 5.60 -56.64
C ASP A 95 17.94 4.28 -57.00
N ILE A 96 18.19 3.44 -56.00
CA ILE A 96 18.98 2.19 -56.10
C ILE A 96 18.25 1.10 -55.32
N ASP A 97 18.13 -0.12 -55.86
CA ASP A 97 17.35 -1.21 -55.23
C ASP A 97 18.02 -1.86 -54.00
N LEU A 98 19.10 -1.28 -53.46
CA LEU A 98 19.88 -1.84 -52.35
C LEU A 98 20.26 -0.79 -51.29
N PRO A 99 20.23 -1.13 -49.99
CA PRO A 99 20.77 -0.30 -48.92
C PRO A 99 22.31 -0.29 -48.94
N ILE A 100 22.91 0.91 -48.85
CA ILE A 100 24.36 1.13 -48.87
C ILE A 100 24.80 1.77 -47.54
N ILE A 101 25.87 1.27 -46.93
CA ILE A 101 26.49 1.91 -45.75
C ILE A 101 27.83 2.51 -46.16
N ILE A 102 28.08 3.77 -45.82
CA ILE A 102 29.34 4.46 -46.08
C ILE A 102 30.07 4.68 -44.76
N VAL A 103 31.31 4.19 -44.67
CA VAL A 103 32.17 4.35 -43.48
C VAL A 103 33.43 5.14 -43.81
N SER A 104 33.92 5.85 -42.80
CA SER A 104 35.19 6.59 -42.86
C SER A 104 36.39 5.65 -42.99
N GLU A 105 37.36 6.02 -43.82
CA GLU A 105 38.63 5.31 -44.07
C GLU A 105 39.41 4.98 -42.79
N LYS A 106 39.26 5.79 -41.74
CA LYS A 106 40.00 5.68 -40.46
C LYS A 106 39.72 4.41 -39.65
N HIS A 107 38.73 3.61 -40.04
CA HIS A 107 38.38 2.33 -39.40
C HIS A 107 38.70 1.10 -40.27
N LEU A 108 39.41 1.32 -41.38
CA LEU A 108 39.94 0.27 -42.24
C LEU A 108 41.46 0.23 -42.04
N THR A 109 41.97 -0.86 -41.47
CA THR A 109 43.42 -1.04 -41.35
C THR A 109 43.97 -1.40 -42.73
N SER A 110 44.81 -0.53 -43.29
CA SER A 110 45.46 -0.81 -44.56
C SER A 110 46.61 -1.78 -44.37
N GLU A 111 46.51 -2.99 -44.93
CA GLU A 111 47.63 -3.52 -45.70
C GLU A 111 47.16 -4.06 -47.04
N LYS A 112 48.03 -3.89 -48.02
CA LYS A 112 47.91 -4.26 -49.44
C LYS A 112 47.17 -5.60 -49.62
N TYR A 113 46.02 -5.55 -50.30
CA TYR A 113 45.27 -6.67 -50.93
C TYR A 113 44.09 -7.34 -50.19
N GLY A 114 43.54 -6.75 -49.14
CA GLY A 114 42.23 -7.19 -48.63
C GLY A 114 41.78 -6.32 -47.47
N LEU A 115 40.55 -5.79 -47.53
CA LEU A 115 39.98 -4.97 -46.46
C LEU A 115 39.71 -5.87 -45.24
N ASP A 116 40.55 -5.78 -44.20
CA ASP A 116 40.18 -6.24 -42.87
C ASP A 116 39.65 -5.06 -42.05
N ILE A 117 38.48 -5.25 -41.47
CA ILE A 117 37.80 -4.27 -40.63
C ILE A 117 38.45 -4.31 -39.23
N ASP A 118 38.62 -3.17 -38.57
CA ASP A 118 38.93 -3.13 -37.13
C ASP A 118 38.02 -4.14 -36.37
N PRO A 119 38.55 -5.09 -35.59
CA PRO A 119 37.77 -6.14 -34.92
C PRO A 119 36.54 -5.62 -34.14
N ARG A 120 36.59 -4.38 -33.64
CA ARG A 120 35.46 -3.73 -32.95
C ARG A 120 34.36 -3.27 -33.89
N SER A 121 34.72 -2.76 -35.06
CA SER A 121 33.78 -2.44 -36.14
C SER A 121 33.30 -3.70 -36.86
N TYR A 122 34.10 -4.78 -36.87
CA TYR A 122 33.72 -6.07 -37.44
C TYR A 122 32.55 -6.69 -36.68
N GLN A 123 32.55 -6.68 -35.34
CA GLN A 123 31.43 -7.19 -34.54
C GLN A 123 30.11 -6.49 -34.89
N ILE A 124 30.13 -5.15 -34.96
CA ILE A 124 28.97 -4.32 -35.33
C ILE A 124 28.50 -4.65 -36.74
N LEU A 125 29.41 -4.81 -37.71
CA LEU A 125 29.07 -5.10 -39.10
C LEU A 125 28.63 -6.57 -39.33
N ASN A 126 29.12 -7.50 -38.51
CA ASN A 126 28.74 -8.92 -38.56
C ASN A 126 27.30 -9.11 -38.03
N ASP A 127 26.88 -8.31 -37.05
CA ASP A 127 25.50 -8.25 -36.57
C ASP A 127 24.52 -7.78 -37.67
N PHE A 128 25.00 -7.01 -38.66
CA PHE A 128 24.23 -6.56 -39.83
C PHE A 128 24.29 -7.51 -41.05
N LYS A 129 25.05 -8.60 -41.01
CA LYS A 129 25.20 -9.59 -42.11
C LYS A 129 25.58 -8.98 -43.48
N VAL A 130 26.58 -8.11 -43.51
CA VAL A 130 27.02 -7.41 -44.74
C VAL A 130 27.77 -8.34 -45.70
N GLY A 131 27.35 -8.36 -46.98
CA GLY A 131 27.79 -9.38 -47.96
C GLY A 131 28.89 -8.97 -48.95
N LYS A 132 29.08 -7.67 -49.23
CA LYS A 132 30.13 -7.19 -50.16
C LYS A 132 30.68 -5.81 -49.82
N PHE A 133 31.99 -5.64 -50.05
CA PHE A 133 32.71 -4.38 -49.90
C PHE A 133 33.10 -3.83 -51.29
N LEU A 134 32.76 -2.57 -51.57
CA LEU A 134 33.13 -1.87 -52.80
C LEU A 134 33.72 -0.50 -52.44
N THR A 135 34.66 0.03 -53.23
CA THR A 135 35.03 1.45 -53.15
C THR A 135 33.98 2.31 -53.85
N TYR A 136 33.95 3.64 -53.62
CA TYR A 136 32.96 4.53 -54.25
C TYR A 136 32.99 4.42 -55.78
N ASP A 137 34.19 4.42 -56.35
CA ASP A 137 34.37 4.30 -57.79
C ASP A 137 33.88 2.94 -58.31
N GLN A 138 34.05 1.86 -57.53
CA GLN A 138 33.54 0.53 -57.88
C GLN A 138 32.02 0.40 -57.76
N ALA A 139 31.40 1.10 -56.80
CA ALA A 139 29.95 1.05 -56.58
C ALA A 139 29.17 1.93 -57.57
N PHE A 140 29.76 3.03 -58.01
CA PHE A 140 29.07 4.05 -58.81
C PHE A 140 29.67 4.26 -60.21
N ASN A 141 30.74 3.55 -60.54
CA ASN A 141 31.40 3.54 -61.85
C ASN A 141 31.73 4.97 -62.35
N LYS A 142 32.18 5.84 -61.44
CA LYS A 142 32.50 7.26 -61.67
C LYS A 142 33.75 7.64 -60.86
N GLU A 143 34.75 8.23 -61.50
CA GLU A 143 35.88 8.86 -60.81
C GLU A 143 35.45 10.19 -60.19
N LEU A 144 35.69 10.37 -58.90
CA LEU A 144 35.50 11.65 -58.22
C LEU A 144 36.69 12.59 -58.51
N SER A 145 36.42 13.71 -59.18
CA SER A 145 37.36 14.84 -59.21
C SER A 145 37.27 15.62 -57.90
N VAL A 146 38.39 15.74 -57.19
CA VAL A 146 38.48 16.36 -55.85
C VAL A 146 38.28 17.89 -55.89
N ASP A 147 38.35 18.50 -57.08
CA ASP A 147 38.46 19.95 -57.25
C ASP A 147 37.15 20.68 -57.62
N ASP A 148 36.00 19.99 -57.75
CA ASP A 148 34.71 20.64 -58.04
C ASP A 148 33.57 20.18 -57.11
N PRO A 149 33.33 20.89 -55.98
CA PRO A 149 32.24 20.59 -55.06
C PRO A 149 30.83 20.92 -55.61
N GLN A 150 30.70 21.53 -56.79
CA GLN A 150 29.38 21.78 -57.41
C GLN A 150 28.73 20.51 -57.96
N HIS A 151 29.49 19.42 -58.09
CA HIS A 151 29.01 18.16 -58.66
C HIS A 151 28.43 17.17 -57.65
N PHE A 152 28.31 17.52 -56.36
CA PHE A 152 27.58 16.70 -55.41
C PHE A 152 26.07 16.80 -55.66
N PRO A 153 25.39 15.74 -56.15
CA PRO A 153 23.96 15.78 -56.47
C PRO A 153 23.09 16.16 -55.27
N ILE A 154 23.59 15.88 -54.05
CA ILE A 154 22.96 16.20 -52.77
C ILE A 154 22.76 17.70 -52.53
N TYR A 155 23.72 18.54 -52.90
CA TYR A 155 23.60 20.00 -52.67
C TYR A 155 22.50 20.60 -53.54
N LYS A 156 22.36 20.11 -54.77
CA LYS A 156 21.27 20.49 -55.69
C LYS A 156 19.93 19.92 -55.23
N HIS A 157 19.91 18.75 -54.57
CA HIS A 157 18.70 18.10 -54.08
C HIS A 157 18.17 18.70 -52.77
N ILE A 158 19.05 18.98 -51.79
CA ILE A 158 18.68 19.64 -50.50
C ILE A 158 18.36 21.12 -50.69
N ARG A 159 19.01 21.84 -51.63
CA ARG A 159 18.56 23.20 -52.03
C ARG A 159 17.32 23.19 -52.91
N GLY A 160 17.13 22.14 -53.72
CA GLY A 160 16.02 22.03 -54.67
C GLY A 160 14.70 21.66 -54.01
N TYR A 161 14.74 20.90 -52.90
CA TYR A 161 13.59 20.61 -52.07
C TYR A 161 13.63 21.46 -50.81
N LYS A 162 12.51 22.12 -50.47
CA LYS A 162 12.31 22.78 -49.17
C LYS A 162 12.27 21.71 -48.06
N PHE A 163 13.40 21.10 -47.73
CA PHE A 163 13.51 20.13 -46.65
C PHE A 163 13.33 20.87 -45.32
N ASN A 164 12.13 20.76 -44.77
CA ASN A 164 11.77 21.39 -43.51
C ASN A 164 12.29 20.55 -42.35
N ILE A 165 13.48 20.87 -41.86
CA ILE A 165 14.09 20.21 -40.69
C ILE A 165 13.14 20.20 -39.49
N ALA A 166 12.35 21.28 -39.28
CA ALA A 166 11.41 21.34 -38.17
C ALA A 166 10.27 20.31 -38.34
N GLU A 167 9.84 20.03 -39.56
CA GLU A 167 8.85 19.00 -39.87
C GLU A 167 9.42 17.58 -39.75
N PHE A 168 10.67 17.38 -40.16
CA PHE A 168 11.38 16.11 -39.95
C PHE A 168 11.56 15.81 -38.45
N LEU A 169 12.02 16.79 -37.66
CA LEU A 169 12.20 16.65 -36.21
C LEU A 169 10.89 16.44 -35.46
N LYS A 170 9.76 17.01 -35.94
CA LYS A 170 8.42 16.71 -35.42
C LYS A 170 8.05 15.22 -35.55
N ASN A 171 8.52 14.59 -36.62
CA ASN A 171 8.22 13.19 -36.96
C ASN A 171 9.31 12.20 -36.53
N PHE A 172 10.34 12.66 -35.79
CA PHE A 172 11.46 11.85 -35.33
C PHE A 172 11.14 11.13 -34.01
N SER A 173 11.43 9.82 -33.95
CA SER A 173 11.26 8.96 -32.77
C SER A 173 12.53 8.15 -32.49
N VAL A 174 12.95 8.11 -31.22
CA VAL A 174 13.99 7.19 -30.73
C VAL A 174 13.29 5.96 -30.18
N ILE A 175 13.75 4.76 -30.54
CA ILE A 175 13.27 3.49 -29.97
C ILE A 175 14.21 3.11 -28.83
N PRO A 176 13.70 2.60 -27.71
CA PRO A 176 14.56 2.12 -26.65
C PRO A 176 15.29 0.82 -26.99
N SER A 177 16.49 0.66 -26.42
CA SER A 177 17.30 -0.57 -26.50
C SER A 177 16.89 -1.63 -25.48
N ASP A 178 16.25 -1.23 -24.38
CA ASP A 178 16.04 -2.07 -23.21
C ASP A 178 14.62 -2.64 -23.16
N ASP A 179 14.41 -3.68 -22.34
CA ASP A 179 13.09 -4.23 -22.09
C ASP A 179 12.15 -3.17 -21.48
N ARG A 180 10.87 -3.21 -21.90
CA ARG A 180 9.85 -2.25 -21.52
C ARG A 180 9.66 -2.18 -19.99
N HIS A 181 9.81 -3.30 -19.28
CA HIS A 181 9.68 -3.33 -17.82
C HIS A 181 10.86 -2.63 -17.14
N GLN A 182 12.09 -2.93 -17.58
CA GLN A 182 13.30 -2.33 -17.06
C GLN A 182 13.26 -0.80 -17.19
N MET A 183 12.84 -0.29 -18.34
CA MET A 183 12.72 1.14 -18.55
C MET A 183 11.64 1.80 -17.70
N THR A 184 10.53 1.11 -17.47
CA THR A 184 9.43 1.61 -16.62
C THR A 184 9.89 1.72 -15.17
N ASN A 185 10.72 0.78 -14.71
CA ASN A 185 11.30 0.83 -13.36
C ASN A 185 12.18 2.07 -13.17
N GLU A 186 13.04 2.40 -14.12
CA GLU A 186 13.93 3.56 -14.02
C GLU A 186 13.19 4.90 -14.24
N TRP A 187 12.33 4.97 -15.25
CA TRP A 187 11.56 6.17 -15.56
C TRP A 187 10.57 6.52 -14.45
N GLY A 188 9.92 5.51 -13.87
CA GLY A 188 8.94 5.69 -12.80
C GLY A 188 9.49 6.42 -11.57
N ALA A 189 10.72 6.08 -11.14
CA ALA A 189 11.37 6.72 -10.00
C ALA A 189 11.62 8.22 -10.24
N ILE A 190 12.03 8.57 -11.46
CA ILE A 190 12.29 9.97 -11.86
C ILE A 190 11.01 10.77 -11.94
N LYS A 191 9.99 10.20 -12.57
CA LYS A 191 8.68 10.85 -12.67
C LYS A 191 8.06 11.10 -11.30
N LEU A 192 8.27 10.16 -10.36
CA LEU A 192 7.87 10.33 -8.97
C LEU A 192 8.64 11.50 -8.32
N ALA A 193 9.97 11.54 -8.46
CA ALA A 193 10.81 12.58 -7.88
C ALA A 193 10.42 13.98 -8.38
N PHE A 194 10.28 14.15 -9.69
CA PHE A 194 9.96 15.44 -10.29
C PHE A 194 8.55 15.93 -9.93
N ASN A 195 7.54 15.06 -9.92
CA ASN A 195 6.21 15.45 -9.45
C ASN A 195 6.22 15.81 -7.96
N ALA A 196 7.05 15.15 -7.15
CA ALA A 196 7.27 15.52 -5.75
C ALA A 196 8.09 16.81 -5.55
N GLY A 197 8.71 17.36 -6.60
CA GLY A 197 9.50 18.59 -6.53
C GLY A 197 10.98 18.39 -6.24
N TYR A 198 11.48 17.16 -6.32
CA TYR A 198 12.90 16.84 -6.19
C TYR A 198 13.57 16.78 -7.55
N THR A 199 14.81 17.27 -7.64
CA THR A 199 15.65 17.13 -8.84
C THR A 199 16.42 15.80 -8.83
N LEU A 200 17.16 15.51 -9.90
CA LEU A 200 18.05 14.34 -9.94
C LEU A 200 19.20 14.47 -8.94
N GLU A 201 19.72 15.69 -8.76
CA GLU A 201 20.75 15.98 -7.75
C GLU A 201 20.20 15.75 -6.33
N ASP A 202 18.95 16.14 -6.07
CA ASP A 202 18.32 15.92 -4.76
C ASP A 202 18.31 14.44 -4.36
N ILE A 203 18.02 13.54 -5.31
CA ILE A 203 17.93 12.08 -5.06
C ILE A 203 19.27 11.37 -5.26
N GLY A 204 20.33 12.07 -5.64
CA GLY A 204 21.68 11.50 -5.82
C GLY A 204 21.73 10.34 -6.82
N TYR A 205 20.76 10.24 -7.73
CA TYR A 205 20.66 9.16 -8.69
C TYR A 205 21.22 9.63 -10.03
N ASN A 206 22.35 9.04 -10.43
CA ASN A 206 22.91 9.27 -11.74
C ASN A 206 22.19 8.36 -12.74
N PHE A 207 21.06 8.86 -13.24
CA PHE A 207 20.21 8.17 -14.19
C PHE A 207 21.03 7.56 -15.34
N PRO A 208 20.81 6.28 -15.73
CA PRO A 208 21.38 5.78 -16.97
C PRO A 208 20.87 6.67 -18.09
N GLN A 209 21.78 7.49 -18.59
CA GLN A 209 21.57 8.47 -19.63
C GLN A 209 21.42 7.79 -20.99
N ASN A 210 20.58 6.74 -21.08
CA ASN A 210 20.29 6.18 -22.38
C ASN A 210 19.65 7.29 -23.23
N THR A 211 20.03 7.32 -24.50
CA THR A 211 19.67 8.39 -25.43
C THR A 211 18.15 8.56 -25.52
N TYR A 212 17.42 7.47 -25.29
CA TYR A 212 15.97 7.46 -25.28
C TYR A 212 15.37 8.36 -24.19
N PHE A 213 15.82 8.26 -22.94
CA PHE A 213 15.27 9.10 -21.88
C PHE A 213 15.65 10.58 -22.03
N LYS A 214 16.89 10.88 -22.44
CA LYS A 214 17.29 12.26 -22.80
C LYS A 214 16.39 12.82 -23.91
N TYR A 215 16.09 12.00 -24.91
CA TYR A 215 15.17 12.35 -25.98
C TYR A 215 13.77 12.66 -25.44
N LEU A 216 13.21 11.81 -24.57
CA LEU A 216 11.89 12.04 -23.99
C LEU A 216 11.85 13.35 -23.17
N GLN A 217 12.86 13.60 -22.35
CA GLN A 217 12.94 14.83 -21.56
C GLN A 217 13.08 16.10 -22.40
N LYS A 218 13.78 16.01 -23.56
CA LYS A 218 13.92 17.14 -24.49
C LYS A 218 12.70 17.34 -25.37
N LYS A 219 12.10 16.24 -25.85
CA LYS A 219 10.93 16.28 -26.75
C LYS A 219 9.68 16.74 -26.02
N PHE A 220 9.50 16.27 -24.79
CA PHE A 220 8.37 16.63 -23.97
C PHE A 220 8.87 17.63 -22.93
N SER A 221 8.40 18.88 -23.01
CA SER A 221 8.52 19.80 -21.88
C SER A 221 7.94 19.08 -20.67
N LEU A 222 8.79 18.82 -19.69
CA LEU A 222 8.44 18.00 -18.55
C LEU A 222 7.47 18.76 -17.64
N ASP A 223 6.19 18.70 -17.98
CA ASP A 223 5.11 19.32 -17.24
C ASP A 223 4.76 18.44 -16.03
N PHE A 224 5.28 18.83 -14.88
CA PHE A 224 5.00 18.21 -13.58
C PHE A 224 3.98 19.02 -12.79
N LEU A 225 3.68 18.57 -11.59
CA LEU A 225 2.95 19.39 -10.61
C LEU A 225 3.68 20.71 -10.36
N THR A 226 2.93 21.80 -10.42
CA THR A 226 3.38 23.13 -10.04
C THR A 226 3.48 23.26 -8.51
N PHE A 227 4.13 24.33 -8.05
CA PHE A 227 4.15 24.66 -6.62
C PHE A 227 2.74 24.76 -6.02
N ALA A 228 1.83 25.46 -6.72
CA ALA A 228 0.46 25.63 -6.27
C ALA A 228 -0.29 24.30 -6.13
N GLU A 229 -0.13 23.38 -7.09
CA GLU A 229 -0.76 22.06 -7.03
C GLU A 229 -0.19 21.19 -5.89
N ARG A 230 1.12 21.24 -5.63
CA ARG A 230 1.72 20.55 -4.48
C ARG A 230 1.22 21.13 -3.17
N GLU A 231 1.11 22.45 -3.09
CA GLU A 231 0.60 23.15 -1.91
C GLU A 231 -0.85 22.77 -1.61
N GLU A 232 -1.68 22.68 -2.65
CA GLU A 232 -3.08 22.24 -2.54
C GLU A 232 -3.18 20.80 -2.00
N LEU A 233 -2.38 19.87 -2.53
CA LEU A 233 -2.31 18.49 -2.04
C LEU A 233 -1.90 18.41 -0.57
N LEU A 234 -0.89 19.18 -0.16
CA LEU A 234 -0.44 19.20 1.23
C LEU A 234 -1.54 19.79 2.15
N LYS A 235 -2.22 20.86 1.72
CA LYS A 235 -3.33 21.49 2.46
C LYS A 235 -4.50 20.53 2.65
N GLU A 236 -4.89 19.76 1.62
CA GLU A 236 -5.97 18.76 1.70
C GLU A 236 -5.74 17.77 2.85
N TYR A 237 -4.48 17.42 3.11
CA TYR A 237 -4.09 16.46 4.15
C TYR A 237 -3.57 17.12 5.44
N SER A 238 -3.72 18.45 5.57
CA SER A 238 -3.24 19.23 6.73
C SER A 238 -1.73 19.07 6.98
N LEU A 239 -0.95 19.02 5.91
CA LEU A 239 0.51 18.86 5.93
C LEU A 239 1.23 20.21 5.76
N PRO A 240 2.46 20.35 6.29
CA PRO A 240 3.27 21.56 6.12
C PRO A 240 3.57 21.84 4.64
N THR A 241 3.48 23.11 4.23
CA THR A 241 3.65 23.54 2.82
C THR A 241 5.00 24.21 2.52
N THR A 242 5.84 24.40 3.53
CA THR A 242 7.10 25.12 3.42
C THR A 242 8.14 24.25 2.72
N GLN A 243 8.33 24.39 1.40
CA GLN A 243 9.56 24.02 0.61
C GLN A 243 9.31 23.70 -0.88
N ASN A 244 8.09 23.82 -1.42
CA ASN A 244 7.79 23.40 -2.80
C ASN A 244 8.14 21.92 -3.11
N LYS A 245 8.26 21.11 -2.06
CA LYS A 245 8.59 19.70 -2.12
C LYS A 245 7.57 18.92 -1.30
N ILE A 246 7.16 17.77 -1.83
CA ILE A 246 6.30 16.85 -1.10
C ILE A 246 7.15 16.15 -0.05
N ASN A 247 6.73 16.28 1.21
CA ASN A 247 7.39 15.65 2.33
C ASN A 247 6.32 15.11 3.30
N LEU A 248 6.36 13.80 3.54
CA LEU A 248 5.44 13.03 4.38
C LEU A 248 6.06 12.68 5.75
N SER A 249 7.09 13.40 6.17
CA SER A 249 7.76 13.22 7.47
C SER A 249 6.82 13.32 8.67
N THR A 250 5.73 14.09 8.57
CA THR A 250 4.70 14.13 9.64
C THR A 250 4.13 12.77 9.98
N PHE A 251 4.13 11.83 9.03
CA PHE A 251 3.73 10.44 9.26
C PHE A 251 4.91 9.55 9.67
N LEU A 252 6.06 9.69 8.99
CA LEU A 252 7.13 8.68 9.02
C LEU A 252 8.53 9.23 9.39
N LYS A 253 8.64 10.42 9.98
CA LYS A 253 9.95 10.94 10.41
C LYS A 253 10.64 9.98 11.37
N ASN A 254 11.90 9.65 11.07
CA ASN A 254 12.72 8.70 11.83
C ASN A 254 12.13 7.27 11.90
N LYS A 255 11.21 6.92 10.99
CA LYS A 255 10.63 5.59 10.87
C LYS A 255 11.42 4.71 9.89
N LYS A 256 11.10 3.41 9.89
CA LYS A 256 11.78 2.41 9.04
C LYS A 256 10.81 1.93 7.96
N ILE A 257 11.20 2.05 6.69
CA ILE A 257 10.41 1.59 5.54
C ILE A 257 11.16 0.42 4.90
N LEU A 258 10.45 -0.67 4.61
CA LEU A 258 10.98 -1.79 3.82
C LEU A 258 10.63 -1.57 2.35
N LEU A 259 11.62 -1.60 1.47
CA LEU A 259 11.45 -1.60 0.02
C LEU A 259 11.88 -2.96 -0.52
N VAL A 260 10.93 -3.78 -0.95
CA VAL A 260 11.18 -5.06 -1.60
C VAL A 260 11.07 -4.85 -3.11
N ASP A 261 12.19 -4.57 -3.76
CA ASP A 261 12.28 -4.25 -5.19
C ASP A 261 13.69 -4.64 -5.68
N ASP A 262 13.78 -5.41 -6.76
CA ASP A 262 15.04 -5.85 -7.37
C ASP A 262 15.79 -4.71 -8.07
N ASN A 263 15.12 -3.59 -8.28
CA ASN A 263 15.62 -2.34 -8.87
C ASN A 263 15.58 -1.18 -7.86
N ALA A 264 15.59 -1.47 -6.55
CA ALA A 264 15.52 -0.45 -5.49
C ALA A 264 16.60 0.64 -5.62
N GLU A 265 17.80 0.29 -6.06
CA GLU A 265 18.95 1.17 -6.27
C GLU A 265 18.81 2.09 -7.50
N LYS A 266 17.82 1.85 -8.36
CA LYS A 266 17.55 2.64 -9.57
C LYS A 266 16.76 3.92 -9.29
N GLY A 267 17.09 4.57 -8.17
CA GLY A 267 16.48 5.82 -7.71
C GLY A 267 15.25 5.67 -6.81
N TRP A 268 14.63 4.48 -6.72
CA TRP A 268 13.46 4.24 -5.87
C TRP A 268 13.76 4.44 -4.38
N ALA A 269 14.82 3.83 -3.87
CA ALA A 269 15.20 4.00 -2.47
C ALA A 269 15.43 5.47 -2.14
N SER A 270 16.18 6.18 -2.99
CA SER A 270 16.50 7.60 -2.80
C SER A 270 15.28 8.51 -2.85
N VAL A 271 14.39 8.35 -3.83
CA VAL A 271 13.20 9.20 -3.94
C VAL A 271 12.24 8.97 -2.78
N LEU A 272 12.06 7.72 -2.35
CA LEU A 272 11.22 7.40 -1.19
C LEU A 272 11.84 7.96 0.09
N GLU A 273 13.15 7.86 0.29
CA GLU A 273 13.85 8.47 1.42
C GLU A 273 13.57 9.98 1.50
N LYS A 274 13.61 10.69 0.37
CA LYS A 274 13.29 12.14 0.31
C LYS A 274 11.83 12.44 0.59
N ILE A 275 10.91 11.69 -0.01
CA ILE A 275 9.47 11.90 0.18
C ILE A 275 9.07 11.64 1.64
N PHE A 276 9.64 10.62 2.29
CA PHE A 276 9.21 10.21 3.64
C PHE A 276 10.07 10.75 4.79
N ASP A 277 11.29 11.23 4.53
CA ASP A 277 12.27 11.57 5.57
C ASP A 277 12.47 10.40 6.55
N ALA A 278 12.60 9.20 5.99
CA ALA A 278 12.58 7.93 6.69
C ALA A 278 13.70 7.02 6.20
N ARG A 279 14.18 6.13 7.08
CA ARG A 279 15.22 5.16 6.72
C ARG A 279 14.62 4.08 5.82
N ILE A 280 15.12 4.00 4.59
CA ILE A 280 14.77 2.93 3.66
C ILE A 280 15.70 1.73 3.88
N VAL A 281 15.11 0.54 4.02
CA VAL A 281 15.82 -0.73 3.99
C VAL A 281 15.36 -1.47 2.75
N SER A 282 16.27 -1.61 1.78
CA SER A 282 15.97 -2.25 0.51
C SER A 282 16.34 -3.73 0.52
N MET A 283 15.50 -4.55 -0.12
CA MET A 283 15.77 -5.96 -0.35
C MET A 283 15.44 -6.32 -1.80
N SER A 284 16.44 -6.82 -2.51
CA SER A 284 16.33 -7.21 -3.92
C SER A 284 15.93 -8.67 -4.12
N SER A 285 15.78 -9.44 -3.03
CA SER A 285 15.40 -10.85 -3.11
C SER A 285 14.32 -11.22 -2.08
N ILE A 286 13.37 -12.06 -2.52
CA ILE A 286 12.34 -12.63 -1.63
C ILE A 286 12.98 -13.53 -0.56
N HIS A 287 14.08 -14.21 -0.88
CA HIS A 287 14.74 -15.09 0.07
C HIS A 287 15.27 -14.33 1.28
N ASP A 288 15.84 -13.14 1.07
CA ASP A 288 16.32 -12.31 2.17
C ASP A 288 15.15 -11.72 2.96
N CYS A 289 14.04 -11.40 2.29
CA CYS A 289 12.80 -11.00 2.96
C CYS A 289 12.25 -12.07 3.91
N LEU A 290 12.32 -13.35 3.50
CA LEU A 290 11.86 -14.49 4.33
C LEU A 290 12.79 -14.81 5.50
N LYS A 291 14.03 -14.29 5.49
CA LYS A 291 14.98 -14.44 6.61
C LYS A 291 14.81 -13.37 7.68
N ILE A 292 14.09 -12.28 7.39
CA ILE A 292 13.83 -11.23 8.37
C ILE A 292 13.13 -11.87 9.57
N ASP A 293 13.71 -11.70 10.75
CA ASP A 293 13.08 -12.21 11.96
C ASP A 293 11.80 -11.41 12.30
N HIS A 294 10.93 -12.01 13.10
CA HIS A 294 9.64 -11.40 13.43
C HIS A 294 9.77 -10.03 14.12
N LYS A 295 10.82 -9.81 14.93
CA LYS A 295 11.03 -8.53 15.63
C LYS A 295 11.52 -7.46 14.67
N GLU A 296 12.41 -7.82 13.74
CA GLU A 296 12.85 -6.90 12.71
C GLU A 296 11.68 -6.52 11.80
N TYR A 297 10.86 -7.48 11.36
CA TYR A 297 9.73 -7.15 10.50
C TYR A 297 8.72 -6.25 11.23
N ALA A 298 8.41 -6.54 12.50
CA ALA A 298 7.54 -5.71 13.33
C ALA A 298 8.07 -4.28 13.57
N SER A 299 9.34 -4.00 13.24
CA SER A 299 9.93 -2.67 13.35
C SER A 299 9.67 -1.75 12.15
N PHE A 300 9.13 -2.29 11.05
CA PHE A 300 8.78 -1.49 9.88
C PHE A 300 7.43 -0.79 10.05
N ASP A 301 7.36 0.45 9.55
CA ASP A 301 6.16 1.28 9.62
C ASP A 301 5.39 1.28 8.28
N LEU A 302 6.05 0.89 7.18
CA LEU A 302 5.49 0.80 5.83
C LEU A 302 6.34 -0.17 4.98
N VAL A 303 5.68 -0.92 4.10
CA VAL A 303 6.34 -1.75 3.08
C VAL A 303 5.92 -1.32 1.69
N PHE A 304 6.90 -1.14 0.82
CA PHE A 304 6.72 -1.12 -0.63
C PHE A 304 7.16 -2.48 -1.18
N LEU A 305 6.32 -3.10 -2.00
CA LEU A 305 6.55 -4.42 -2.56
C LEU A 305 6.38 -4.38 -4.08
N ASP A 306 7.44 -4.61 -4.84
CA ASP A 306 7.32 -4.85 -6.27
C ASP A 306 6.56 -6.16 -6.52
N LEU A 307 5.63 -6.12 -7.47
CA LEU A 307 4.82 -7.25 -7.82
C LEU A 307 5.59 -8.30 -8.62
N TYR A 308 6.59 -7.92 -9.40
CA TYR A 308 7.32 -8.83 -10.30
C TYR A 308 8.74 -9.11 -9.79
N MET A 309 8.85 -9.69 -8.58
CA MET A 309 10.14 -10.05 -8.01
C MET A 309 10.65 -11.40 -8.58
N PRO A 310 11.95 -11.50 -8.91
CA PRO A 310 12.55 -12.71 -9.50
C PRO A 310 12.50 -13.93 -8.55
N ASN A 311 12.37 -15.13 -9.11
CA ASN A 311 12.25 -16.39 -8.36
C ASN A 311 13.52 -16.76 -7.59
N PHE A 312 13.33 -17.42 -6.44
CA PHE A 312 14.40 -18.14 -5.73
C PHE A 312 14.37 -19.66 -6.00
N HIS A 313 13.22 -20.33 -5.89
CA HIS A 313 13.09 -21.77 -6.16
C HIS A 313 11.66 -22.15 -6.59
N GLY A 314 11.53 -22.82 -7.74
CA GLY A 314 10.27 -23.35 -8.27
C GLY A 314 9.81 -22.67 -9.56
N ASN A 315 9.01 -23.39 -10.36
CA ASN A 315 8.47 -22.96 -11.65
C ASN A 315 7.34 -21.91 -11.54
N LEU A 316 7.24 -21.19 -10.41
CA LEU A 316 6.20 -20.18 -10.21
C LEU A 316 6.47 -18.96 -11.09
N LYS A 317 5.44 -18.23 -11.46
CA LYS A 317 5.64 -16.95 -12.17
C LYS A 317 6.07 -15.90 -11.14
N GLU A 318 6.92 -14.94 -11.53
CA GLU A 318 7.46 -13.88 -10.65
C GLU A 318 6.37 -13.21 -9.79
N LYS A 319 5.23 -12.88 -10.42
CA LYS A 319 4.03 -12.33 -9.76
C LYS A 319 3.55 -13.19 -8.58
N GLU A 320 3.51 -14.50 -8.74
CA GLU A 320 2.97 -15.43 -7.72
C GLU A 320 3.83 -15.46 -6.46
N ASN A 321 5.14 -15.18 -6.56
CA ASN A 321 6.00 -15.14 -5.39
C ASN A 321 5.75 -13.90 -4.55
N SER A 322 5.65 -12.73 -5.19
CA SER A 322 5.35 -11.47 -4.49
C SER A 322 3.98 -11.53 -3.82
N ILE A 323 2.99 -12.16 -4.48
CA ILE A 323 1.67 -12.40 -3.88
C ILE A 323 1.77 -13.29 -2.63
N LYS A 324 2.55 -14.38 -2.67
CA LYS A 324 2.76 -15.23 -1.49
C LYS A 324 3.50 -14.50 -0.36
N LEU A 325 4.46 -13.65 -0.70
CA LEU A 325 5.17 -12.81 0.27
C LEU A 325 4.21 -11.81 0.92
N LEU A 326 3.36 -11.15 0.13
CA LEU A 326 2.28 -10.27 0.61
C LEU A 326 1.36 -10.99 1.60
N GLU A 327 0.85 -12.18 1.24
CA GLU A 327 0.00 -12.98 2.12
C GLU A 327 0.72 -13.33 3.43
N THR A 328 1.98 -13.77 3.33
CA THR A 328 2.81 -14.15 4.50
C THR A 328 2.97 -12.96 5.45
N PHE A 329 3.31 -11.79 4.90
CA PHE A 329 3.45 -10.56 5.66
C PHE A 329 2.14 -10.11 6.29
N LYS A 330 1.01 -10.18 5.57
CA LYS A 330 -0.29 -9.77 6.11
C LYS A 330 -0.86 -10.71 7.16
N ILE A 331 -0.60 -12.01 7.07
CA ILE A 331 -0.99 -12.97 8.10
C ILE A 331 -0.20 -12.73 9.39
N GLY A 332 1.11 -12.50 9.28
CA GLY A 332 1.96 -12.26 10.46
C GLY A 332 1.84 -10.86 11.05
N PHE A 333 1.59 -9.85 10.21
CA PHE A 333 1.70 -8.44 10.58
C PHE A 333 0.62 -7.58 9.92
N PRO A 334 -0.66 -7.82 10.23
CA PRO A 334 -1.78 -7.11 9.62
C PRO A 334 -1.76 -5.60 9.92
N GLN A 335 -1.01 -5.18 10.93
CA GLN A 335 -0.79 -3.78 11.33
C GLN A 335 0.27 -3.03 10.52
N ILE A 336 1.01 -3.69 9.63
CA ILE A 336 1.98 -3.01 8.79
C ILE A 336 1.34 -2.75 7.42
N PRO A 337 1.24 -1.47 6.98
CA PRO A 337 0.70 -1.17 5.67
C PRO A 337 1.63 -1.65 4.56
N ILE A 338 1.06 -2.22 3.50
CA ILE A 338 1.81 -2.69 2.32
C ILE A 338 1.24 -2.04 1.06
N ILE A 339 2.09 -1.32 0.33
CA ILE A 339 1.77 -0.70 -0.96
C ILE A 339 2.50 -1.49 -2.06
N VAL A 340 1.74 -2.05 -2.99
CA VAL A 340 2.32 -2.82 -4.10
C VAL A 340 2.72 -1.88 -5.24
N PHE A 341 3.94 -2.04 -5.75
CA PHE A 341 4.42 -1.37 -6.95
C PHE A 341 4.31 -2.30 -8.16
N THR A 342 3.97 -1.76 -9.32
CA THR A 342 3.87 -2.54 -10.56
C THR A 342 3.99 -1.67 -11.79
N ALA A 343 4.53 -2.21 -12.89
CA ALA A 343 4.44 -1.59 -14.21
C ALA A 343 3.09 -1.87 -14.91
N SER A 344 2.29 -2.82 -14.41
CA SER A 344 1.02 -3.23 -15.00
C SER A 344 -0.12 -2.33 -14.52
N ASN A 345 -0.87 -1.75 -15.46
CA ASN A 345 -2.06 -0.92 -15.17
C ASN A 345 -3.39 -1.71 -15.21
N LYS A 346 -3.33 -3.04 -15.24
CA LYS A 346 -4.51 -3.90 -15.45
C LYS A 346 -5.38 -3.96 -14.20
N SER A 347 -6.69 -3.74 -14.34
CA SER A 347 -7.62 -3.66 -13.20
C SER A 347 -7.65 -4.93 -12.35
N TRP A 348 -7.57 -6.11 -12.97
CA TRP A 348 -7.55 -7.37 -12.22
C TRP A 348 -6.29 -7.55 -11.37
N THR A 349 -5.18 -6.87 -11.70
CA THR A 349 -3.99 -6.86 -10.85
C THR A 349 -4.25 -6.10 -9.56
N LEU A 350 -4.98 -4.98 -9.62
CA LEU A 350 -5.41 -4.25 -8.44
C LEU A 350 -6.34 -5.10 -7.57
N ASP A 351 -7.36 -5.71 -8.16
CA ASP A 351 -8.31 -6.54 -7.43
C ASP A 351 -7.60 -7.71 -6.72
N GLU A 352 -6.71 -8.40 -7.43
CA GLU A 352 -5.92 -9.51 -6.89
C GLU A 352 -5.06 -9.06 -5.69
N VAL A 353 -4.26 -8.00 -5.80
CA VAL A 353 -3.39 -7.59 -4.67
C VAL A 353 -4.19 -7.10 -3.47
N LEU A 354 -5.33 -6.42 -3.69
CA LEU A 354 -6.21 -5.97 -2.61
C LEU A 354 -6.89 -7.16 -1.90
N GLU A 355 -7.35 -8.17 -2.64
CA GLU A 355 -7.90 -9.41 -2.08
C GLU A 355 -6.87 -10.16 -1.23
N LYS A 356 -5.59 -10.06 -1.60
CA LYS A 356 -4.46 -10.66 -0.86
C LYS A 356 -3.95 -9.80 0.30
N GLY A 357 -4.60 -8.66 0.53
CA GLY A 357 -4.39 -7.82 1.71
C GLY A 357 -3.52 -6.60 1.50
N ALA A 358 -3.09 -6.26 0.28
CA ALA A 358 -2.43 -4.98 0.04
C ALA A 358 -3.33 -3.79 0.44
N ASP A 359 -2.74 -2.71 0.93
CA ASP A 359 -3.47 -1.51 1.37
C ASP A 359 -3.53 -0.42 0.31
N GLY A 360 -2.86 -0.66 -0.81
CA GLY A 360 -2.81 0.19 -1.98
C GLY A 360 -1.91 -0.40 -3.06
N MET A 361 -2.03 0.15 -4.26
CA MET A 361 -1.18 -0.17 -5.39
C MET A 361 -0.77 1.12 -6.08
N TYR A 362 0.48 1.19 -6.53
CA TYR A 362 0.98 2.26 -7.36
C TYR A 362 1.52 1.70 -8.68
N VAL A 363 1.07 2.32 -9.78
CA VAL A 363 1.53 1.97 -11.12
C VAL A 363 2.72 2.86 -11.47
N LYS A 364 3.90 2.24 -11.64
CA LYS A 364 5.13 2.89 -12.07
C LYS A 364 4.87 3.53 -13.45
N GLU A 365 5.16 4.83 -13.60
CA GLU A 365 4.94 5.54 -14.87
C GLU A 365 5.86 4.97 -15.95
N SER A 366 5.27 4.53 -17.06
CA SER A 366 6.01 4.06 -18.23
C SER A 366 6.47 5.24 -19.10
N PRO A 367 7.64 5.14 -19.76
CA PRO A 367 8.12 6.13 -20.72
C PRO A 367 7.15 6.43 -21.87
N GLU A 368 6.23 5.50 -22.18
CA GLU A 368 5.20 5.70 -23.20
C GLU A 368 4.23 6.85 -22.85
N TYR A 369 4.14 7.21 -21.57
CA TYR A 369 3.33 8.35 -21.10
C TYR A 369 4.12 9.64 -20.93
N ALA A 370 5.40 9.68 -21.33
CA ALA A 370 6.26 10.86 -21.12
C ALA A 370 5.68 12.17 -21.68
N GLY A 371 4.91 12.10 -22.77
CA GLY A 371 4.23 13.24 -23.38
C GLY A 371 2.86 13.59 -22.80
N ASN A 372 2.38 12.85 -21.79
CA ASN A 372 1.07 13.07 -21.18
C ASN A 372 1.21 13.66 -19.77
N ALA A 373 1.34 14.98 -19.72
CA ALA A 373 1.45 15.76 -18.47
C ALA A 373 0.29 15.50 -17.50
N THR A 374 -0.95 15.46 -18.03
CA THR A 374 -2.16 15.20 -17.24
C THR A 374 -2.06 13.84 -16.55
N TYR A 375 -1.72 12.79 -17.29
CA TYR A 375 -1.53 11.45 -16.72
C TYR A 375 -0.46 11.44 -15.62
N SER A 376 0.70 12.08 -15.87
CA SER A 376 1.78 12.10 -14.88
C SER A 376 1.38 12.80 -13.58
N ARG A 377 0.69 13.96 -13.69
CA ARG A 377 0.15 14.69 -12.53
C ARG A 377 -0.89 13.86 -11.78
N GLU A 378 -1.83 13.26 -12.48
CA GLU A 378 -2.87 12.41 -11.88
C GLU A 378 -2.30 11.16 -11.22
N ASN A 379 -1.32 10.50 -11.86
CA ASN A 379 -0.64 9.33 -11.30
C ASN A 379 0.05 9.66 -9.98
N PHE A 380 0.72 10.82 -9.90
CA PHE A 380 1.30 11.29 -8.65
C PHE A 380 0.25 11.64 -7.59
N LYS A 381 -0.83 12.35 -7.95
CA LYS A 381 -1.93 12.67 -7.03
C LYS A 381 -2.55 11.39 -6.45
N ASN A 382 -2.70 10.35 -7.28
CA ASN A 382 -3.17 9.04 -6.85
C ASN A 382 -2.17 8.35 -5.90
N PHE A 383 -0.87 8.32 -6.23
CA PHE A 383 0.18 7.81 -5.33
C PHE A 383 0.11 8.49 -3.96
N PHE A 384 0.13 9.82 -3.95
CA PHE A 384 0.14 10.61 -2.73
C PHE A 384 -1.11 10.37 -1.89
N SER A 385 -2.29 10.45 -2.51
CA SER A 385 -3.56 10.25 -1.81
C SER A 385 -3.72 8.82 -1.27
N THR A 386 -3.32 7.80 -2.04
CA THR A 386 -3.33 6.39 -1.61
C THR A 386 -2.47 6.21 -0.36
N ILE A 387 -1.24 6.72 -0.36
CA ILE A 387 -0.30 6.57 0.75
C ILE A 387 -0.73 7.40 1.96
N ALA A 388 -1.07 8.68 1.78
CA ALA A 388 -1.47 9.55 2.88
C ALA A 388 -2.73 9.02 3.59
N ASN A 389 -3.71 8.54 2.82
CA ASN A 389 -4.89 7.88 3.38
C ASN A 389 -4.52 6.58 4.11
N CYS A 390 -3.64 5.77 3.53
CA CYS A 390 -3.18 4.53 4.17
C CYS A 390 -2.49 4.81 5.52
N LEU A 391 -1.50 5.70 5.55
CA LEU A 391 -0.79 6.07 6.78
C LEU A 391 -1.72 6.67 7.84
N LYS A 392 -2.70 7.47 7.44
CA LYS A 392 -3.72 8.00 8.35
C LYS A 392 -4.56 6.88 9.00
N ARG A 393 -4.96 5.84 8.24
CA ARG A 393 -5.67 4.68 8.79
C ARG A 393 -4.79 3.89 9.75
N TYR A 394 -3.54 3.65 9.37
CA TYR A 394 -2.62 2.82 10.16
C TYR A 394 -2.12 3.49 11.44
N LYS A 395 -2.13 4.83 11.51
CA LYS A 395 -1.97 5.56 12.79
C LYS A 395 -2.98 5.11 13.85
N THR A 396 -4.19 4.76 13.43
CA THR A 396 -5.22 4.20 14.32
C THR A 396 -5.06 2.69 14.49
N LEU A 397 -4.83 1.93 13.42
CA LEU A 397 -4.80 0.46 13.48
C LEU A 397 -3.60 -0.10 14.23
N GLN A 398 -2.40 0.46 14.05
CA GLN A 398 -1.17 -0.05 14.65
C GLN A 398 -1.25 -0.17 16.18
N PRO A 399 -1.65 0.88 16.93
CA PRO A 399 -1.81 0.77 18.38
C PRO A 399 -2.73 -0.36 18.82
N TYR A 400 -3.83 -0.63 18.11
CA TYR A 400 -4.74 -1.71 18.46
C TYR A 400 -4.08 -3.07 18.31
N TRP A 401 -3.48 -3.36 17.16
CA TRP A 401 -2.88 -4.67 16.93
C TRP A 401 -1.68 -4.94 17.84
N SER A 402 -0.81 -3.96 18.06
CA SER A 402 0.31 -4.12 19.00
C SER A 402 -0.17 -4.51 20.41
N ASN A 403 -1.33 -3.99 20.84
CA ASN A 403 -1.94 -4.36 22.10
C ASN A 403 -2.70 -5.71 22.03
N ILE A 404 -3.25 -6.08 20.88
CA ILE A 404 -3.81 -7.44 20.65
C ILE A 404 -2.70 -8.49 20.80
N ASP A 405 -1.54 -8.28 20.16
CA ASP A 405 -0.37 -9.16 20.29
C ASP A 405 0.09 -9.25 21.75
N PHE A 406 0.12 -8.12 22.45
CA PHE A 406 0.42 -8.09 23.88
C PHE A 406 -0.59 -8.92 24.70
N ILE A 407 -1.90 -8.76 24.45
CA ILE A 407 -2.95 -9.54 25.12
C ILE A 407 -2.75 -11.03 24.85
N PHE A 408 -2.46 -11.42 23.61
CA PHE A 408 -2.24 -12.83 23.24
C PHE A 408 -1.12 -13.51 24.04
N GLN A 409 -0.12 -12.72 24.44
CA GLN A 409 1.03 -13.18 25.21
C GLN A 409 0.82 -13.08 26.74
N ASN A 410 -0.20 -12.35 27.20
CA ASN A 410 -0.35 -11.97 28.62
C ASN A 410 -1.74 -12.29 29.20
N PHE A 411 -2.49 -13.23 28.63
CA PHE A 411 -3.77 -13.66 29.20
C PHE A 411 -3.62 -14.11 30.66
N LEU A 412 -4.57 -13.68 31.51
CA LEU A 412 -4.72 -14.17 32.87
C LEU A 412 -5.13 -15.65 32.89
N PRO A 413 -4.78 -16.42 33.95
CA PRO A 413 -5.05 -17.86 34.02
C PRO A 413 -6.53 -18.24 33.93
N GLU A 414 -7.45 -17.36 34.33
CA GLU A 414 -8.89 -17.56 34.18
C GLU A 414 -9.32 -17.63 32.71
N ILE A 415 -8.55 -17.01 31.81
CA ILE A 415 -8.77 -16.97 30.37
C ILE A 415 -7.91 -18.05 29.68
N ASP A 416 -8.12 -19.30 30.06
CA ASP A 416 -7.45 -20.43 29.42
C ASP A 416 -8.45 -21.44 28.83
N ASP A 417 -7.96 -22.24 27.89
CA ASP A 417 -8.73 -23.30 27.25
C ASP A 417 -8.67 -24.58 28.10
N ILE A 418 -9.62 -24.71 29.02
CA ILE A 418 -9.69 -25.85 29.95
C ILE A 418 -10.86 -26.76 29.60
N ASN A 419 -10.57 -28.05 29.41
CA ASN A 419 -11.54 -29.09 29.03
C ASN A 419 -12.31 -28.71 27.74
N ALA A 420 -13.64 -28.70 27.82
CA ALA A 420 -14.53 -28.31 26.72
C ALA A 420 -14.64 -26.79 26.51
N PHE A 421 -14.14 -25.97 27.45
CA PHE A 421 -14.21 -24.51 27.33
C PHE A 421 -13.04 -23.99 26.49
N LYS A 422 -13.35 -23.14 25.51
CA LYS A 422 -12.38 -22.54 24.57
C LYS A 422 -12.34 -21.02 24.69
N PHE A 423 -12.22 -20.51 25.91
CA PHE A 423 -12.29 -19.06 26.16
C PHE A 423 -11.16 -18.31 25.46
N LYS A 424 -9.92 -18.76 25.60
CA LYS A 424 -8.74 -18.11 25.01
C LYS A 424 -8.85 -18.08 23.50
N SER A 425 -9.14 -19.22 22.87
CA SER A 425 -9.29 -19.32 21.42
C SER A 425 -10.43 -18.43 20.89
N ARG A 426 -11.62 -18.48 21.51
CA ARG A 426 -12.77 -17.65 21.10
C ARG A 426 -12.59 -16.16 21.36
N ILE A 427 -11.69 -15.77 22.27
CA ILE A 427 -11.33 -14.36 22.49
C ILE A 427 -10.31 -13.91 21.43
N LYS A 428 -9.35 -14.75 21.06
CA LYS A 428 -8.42 -14.47 19.95
C LYS A 428 -9.16 -14.21 18.65
N GLU A 429 -10.04 -15.13 18.25
CA GLU A 429 -10.88 -15.01 17.06
C GLU A 429 -11.68 -13.69 17.07
N ARG A 430 -12.24 -13.31 18.22
CA ARG A 430 -13.00 -12.06 18.34
C ARG A 430 -12.14 -10.80 18.26
N LEU A 431 -10.92 -10.83 18.78
CA LEU A 431 -9.99 -9.71 18.66
C LEU A 431 -9.52 -9.54 17.21
N GLU A 432 -9.30 -10.64 16.49
CA GLU A 432 -9.02 -10.63 15.04
C GLU A 432 -10.21 -10.12 14.23
N MET A 433 -11.43 -10.60 14.52
CA MET A 433 -12.67 -10.09 13.92
C MET A 433 -12.86 -8.61 14.20
N PHE A 434 -12.63 -8.18 15.45
CA PHE A 434 -12.68 -6.77 15.85
C PHE A 434 -11.72 -5.93 15.00
N PHE A 435 -10.46 -6.36 14.86
CA PHE A 435 -9.48 -5.62 14.08
C PHE A 435 -9.87 -5.54 12.60
N GLY A 436 -10.36 -6.64 12.02
CA GLY A 436 -10.86 -6.65 10.64
C GLY A 436 -12.04 -5.71 10.42
N LEU A 437 -13.00 -5.67 11.35
CA LEU A 437 -14.14 -4.73 11.31
C LEU A 437 -13.67 -3.28 11.45
N LEU A 438 -12.72 -3.01 12.35
CA LEU A 438 -12.15 -1.68 12.53
C LEU A 438 -11.43 -1.21 11.26
N LYS A 439 -10.61 -2.08 10.64
CA LYS A 439 -9.95 -1.78 9.36
C LYS A 439 -10.98 -1.46 8.27
N ARG A 440 -12.01 -2.30 8.13
CA ARG A 440 -13.07 -2.08 7.15
C ARG A 440 -13.81 -0.76 7.36
N GLY A 441 -14.10 -0.40 8.62
CA GLY A 441 -14.72 0.89 8.96
C GLY A 441 -13.86 2.09 8.60
N LEU A 442 -12.53 1.97 8.68
CA LEU A 442 -11.60 3.02 8.23
C LEU A 442 -11.43 3.06 6.70
N GLU A 443 -11.79 1.99 6.01
CA GLU A 443 -11.76 1.86 4.54
C GLU A 443 -13.14 2.10 3.90
N GLU A 444 -14.16 2.34 4.73
CA GLU A 444 -15.55 2.42 4.29
C GLU A 444 -15.75 3.54 3.27
N LYS A 445 -16.34 3.18 2.13
CA LYS A 445 -16.66 4.13 1.05
C LYS A 445 -17.97 4.85 1.34
N GLY A 446 -18.08 6.08 0.87
CA GLY A 446 -19.26 6.93 1.09
C GLY A 446 -20.60 6.35 0.61
N PHE A 447 -20.61 5.34 -0.27
CA PHE A 447 -21.86 4.65 -0.63
C PHE A 447 -22.44 3.86 0.54
N ASN A 448 -21.61 3.05 1.22
CA ASN A 448 -22.06 2.16 2.29
C ASN A 448 -22.61 2.97 3.46
N SER A 449 -21.86 3.98 3.90
CA SER A 449 -22.24 4.85 5.01
C SER A 449 -23.52 5.64 4.76
N ARG A 450 -23.87 5.92 3.50
CA ARG A 450 -25.12 6.60 3.12
C ARG A 450 -26.30 5.65 2.92
N LYS A 451 -26.05 4.41 2.50
CA LYS A 451 -27.09 3.48 2.04
C LYS A 451 -27.52 2.47 3.10
N PHE A 452 -26.58 1.97 3.90
CA PHE A 452 -26.83 0.91 4.86
C PHE A 452 -27.03 1.46 6.26
N TYR A 453 -27.91 0.81 7.04
CA TYR A 453 -28.28 1.24 8.39
C TYR A 453 -27.42 0.55 9.47
N PHE A 454 -26.13 0.36 9.19
CA PHE A 454 -25.12 -0.13 10.13
C PHE A 454 -23.79 0.58 9.88
N SER A 455 -22.93 0.64 10.91
CA SER A 455 -21.55 1.07 10.78
C SER A 455 -20.62 -0.05 11.23
N ASP A 456 -19.50 -0.21 10.53
CA ASP A 456 -18.45 -1.15 10.91
C ASP A 456 -17.85 -0.84 12.29
N ASN A 457 -17.82 0.44 12.70
CA ASN A 457 -17.40 0.83 14.05
C ASN A 457 -18.37 0.32 15.13
N GLU A 458 -19.68 0.32 14.85
CA GLU A 458 -20.68 -0.27 15.77
C GLU A 458 -20.51 -1.78 15.86
N LEU A 459 -20.25 -2.45 14.73
CA LEU A 459 -19.99 -3.90 14.71
C LEU A 459 -18.69 -4.24 15.46
N ALA A 460 -17.63 -3.45 15.28
CA ALA A 460 -16.37 -3.59 16.01
C ALA A 460 -16.60 -3.42 17.52
N PHE A 461 -17.35 -2.39 17.93
CA PHE A 461 -17.72 -2.15 19.33
C PHE A 461 -18.53 -3.32 19.92
N ILE A 462 -19.54 -3.83 19.21
CA ILE A 462 -20.32 -4.98 19.68
C ILE A 462 -19.48 -6.25 19.75
N THR A 463 -18.53 -6.43 18.83
CA THR A 463 -17.58 -7.55 18.87
C THR A 463 -16.72 -7.50 20.14
N LEU A 464 -16.16 -6.34 20.48
CA LEU A 464 -15.46 -6.14 21.75
C LEU A 464 -16.37 -6.34 22.96
N TRP A 465 -17.60 -5.81 22.92
CA TRP A 465 -18.57 -5.99 24.00
C TRP A 465 -18.88 -7.47 24.23
N SER A 466 -18.93 -8.26 23.16
CA SER A 466 -19.18 -9.70 23.25
C SER A 466 -18.06 -10.45 23.99
N ILE A 467 -16.82 -9.94 23.99
CA ILE A 467 -15.70 -10.49 24.77
C ILE A 467 -16.00 -10.38 26.28
N LEU A 468 -16.68 -9.33 26.73
CA LEU A 468 -17.08 -9.22 28.14
C LEU A 468 -17.96 -10.39 28.60
N ASN A 469 -18.75 -11.00 27.71
CA ASN A 469 -19.49 -12.22 28.05
C ASN A 469 -18.55 -13.39 28.31
N GLU A 470 -17.53 -13.57 27.48
CA GLU A 470 -16.52 -14.62 27.69
C GLU A 470 -15.78 -14.41 29.01
N ILE A 471 -15.41 -13.15 29.30
CA ILE A 471 -14.78 -12.78 30.57
C ILE A 471 -15.71 -13.13 31.74
N SER A 472 -16.98 -12.73 31.72
CA SER A 472 -17.92 -13.10 32.78
C SER A 472 -18.00 -14.63 32.99
N GLN A 473 -18.13 -15.41 31.92
CA GLN A 473 -18.19 -16.87 32.03
C GLN A 473 -16.88 -17.51 32.50
N ALA A 474 -15.75 -16.94 32.09
CA ALA A 474 -14.43 -17.41 32.47
C ALA A 474 -14.14 -17.18 33.96
N TYR A 475 -14.60 -16.07 34.52
CA TYR A 475 -14.30 -15.69 35.91
C TYR A 475 -15.28 -16.22 36.96
N TYR A 476 -16.53 -16.53 36.59
CA TYR A 476 -17.53 -17.03 37.54
C TYR A 476 -17.65 -18.56 37.53
N GLU A 477 -17.68 -19.15 38.72
CA GLU A 477 -18.19 -20.50 38.93
C GLU A 477 -19.68 -20.43 39.22
N LYS A 478 -20.46 -21.22 38.48
CA LYS A 478 -21.93 -21.27 38.59
C LYS A 478 -22.33 -22.62 39.14
N SER A 479 -22.55 -22.68 40.45
CA SER A 479 -22.98 -23.90 41.12
C SER A 479 -24.49 -23.91 41.33
N ARG A 480 -25.08 -25.10 41.44
CA ARG A 480 -26.46 -25.18 41.92
C ARG A 480 -26.54 -24.61 43.35
N PRO A 481 -27.54 -23.79 43.66
CA PRO A 481 -27.74 -23.30 45.01
C PRO A 481 -28.03 -24.49 45.94
N ASN A 482 -27.29 -24.62 47.04
CA ASN A 482 -27.64 -25.56 48.10
C ASN A 482 -28.60 -24.86 49.06
N ILE A 483 -29.90 -24.92 48.77
CA ILE A 483 -30.91 -24.16 49.50
C ILE A 483 -31.71 -25.11 50.37
N GLN A 484 -31.74 -24.81 51.66
CA GLN A 484 -32.60 -25.45 52.63
C GLN A 484 -33.77 -24.52 52.92
N ILE A 485 -34.98 -24.91 52.53
CA ILE A 485 -36.18 -24.14 52.83
C ILE A 485 -36.79 -24.69 54.12
N ARG A 486 -37.14 -23.79 55.05
CA ARG A 486 -37.77 -24.13 56.31
C ARG A 486 -39.18 -23.59 56.39
N ASP A 487 -40.05 -24.29 57.12
CA ASP A 487 -41.39 -23.80 57.46
C ASP A 487 -41.31 -22.69 58.54
N PRO A 488 -42.43 -22.02 58.88
CA PRO A 488 -42.45 -21.00 59.93
C PRO A 488 -42.00 -21.49 61.32
N LYS A 489 -41.98 -22.81 61.54
CA LYS A 489 -41.55 -23.46 62.79
C LYS A 489 -40.08 -23.90 62.74
N GLY A 490 -39.37 -23.66 61.62
CA GLY A 490 -37.96 -24.02 61.43
C GLY A 490 -37.71 -25.42 60.89
N ASN A 491 -38.75 -26.20 60.58
CA ASN A 491 -38.62 -27.56 60.04
C ASN A 491 -38.17 -27.52 58.58
N LEU A 492 -37.23 -28.38 58.21
CA LEU A 492 -36.78 -28.50 56.82
C LEU A 492 -37.89 -29.11 55.96
N ILE A 493 -38.19 -28.48 54.82
CA ILE A 493 -39.14 -29.02 53.83
C ILE A 493 -38.36 -29.33 52.55
N SER A 494 -38.40 -30.61 52.15
CA SER A 494 -37.79 -31.11 50.91
C SER A 494 -38.81 -31.55 49.86
N ALA A 495 -40.08 -31.71 50.24
CA ALA A 495 -41.15 -32.17 49.35
C ALA A 495 -42.44 -31.35 49.53
N HIS A 496 -43.20 -31.25 48.45
CA HIS A 496 -44.58 -30.75 48.45
C HIS A 496 -45.54 -31.71 49.16
N PRO A 497 -46.76 -31.27 49.53
CA PRO A 497 -47.75 -32.15 50.16
C PRO A 497 -48.11 -33.40 49.34
N SER A 498 -47.95 -33.34 48.01
CA SER A 498 -48.11 -34.47 47.10
C SER A 498 -47.03 -35.56 47.22
N GLY A 499 -45.95 -35.31 47.97
CA GLY A 499 -44.75 -36.15 48.01
C GLY A 499 -43.72 -35.83 46.91
N THR A 500 -44.03 -34.95 45.96
CA THR A 500 -43.09 -34.50 44.93
C THR A 500 -41.97 -33.67 45.55
N LEU A 501 -40.71 -33.94 45.20
CA LEU A 501 -39.58 -33.13 45.67
C LEU A 501 -39.71 -31.68 45.22
N ILE A 502 -39.29 -30.74 46.08
CA ILE A 502 -39.24 -29.33 45.72
C ILE A 502 -38.09 -29.14 44.73
N GLU A 503 -38.44 -28.77 43.49
CA GLU A 503 -37.48 -28.46 42.45
C GLU A 503 -37.23 -26.96 42.34
N TYR A 504 -35.97 -26.61 42.13
CA TYR A 504 -35.54 -25.24 41.92
C TYR A 504 -35.45 -24.94 40.42
N SER A 505 -35.76 -23.70 40.04
CA SER A 505 -35.53 -23.22 38.68
C SER A 505 -34.12 -23.62 38.19
N PRO A 506 -34.00 -24.30 37.03
CA PRO A 506 -32.72 -24.75 36.51
C PRO A 506 -31.82 -23.60 36.03
N ARG A 507 -32.32 -22.35 36.10
CA ARG A 507 -31.59 -21.14 35.73
C ARG A 507 -31.04 -20.36 36.93
N HIS A 508 -31.39 -20.75 38.15
CA HIS A 508 -30.92 -20.06 39.36
C HIS A 508 -29.62 -20.72 39.82
N TYR A 509 -28.51 -20.03 39.60
CA TYR A 509 -27.19 -20.48 40.01
C TYR A 509 -26.66 -19.58 41.12
N LYS A 510 -25.82 -20.13 42.00
CA LYS A 510 -24.93 -19.34 42.84
C LYS A 510 -23.68 -19.00 42.02
N TRP A 511 -23.37 -17.72 41.90
CA TRP A 511 -22.24 -17.22 41.12
C TRP A 511 -21.15 -16.78 42.10
N SER A 512 -20.04 -17.51 42.11
CA SER A 512 -18.87 -17.19 42.93
C SER A 512 -17.68 -16.89 42.01
N ILE A 513 -16.78 -15.99 42.42
CA ILE A 513 -15.56 -15.76 41.64
C ILE A 513 -14.69 -17.03 41.74
N LYS A 514 -14.24 -17.56 40.60
CA LYS A 514 -13.38 -18.76 40.57
C LYS A 514 -12.14 -18.56 41.42
N ASN A 515 -11.80 -19.60 42.18
CA ASN A 515 -10.68 -19.64 43.11
C ASN A 515 -10.75 -18.57 44.21
N GLN A 516 -11.94 -18.05 44.53
CA GLN A 516 -12.19 -17.05 45.57
C GLN A 516 -13.50 -17.35 46.30
N GLN A 517 -13.66 -16.77 47.50
CA GLN A 517 -14.87 -16.94 48.32
C GLN A 517 -15.95 -15.90 48.03
N ASP A 518 -15.63 -14.85 47.28
CA ASP A 518 -16.57 -13.78 46.95
C ASP A 518 -17.74 -14.31 46.10
N VAL A 519 -18.94 -14.15 46.64
CA VAL A 519 -20.20 -14.52 45.99
C VAL A 519 -20.82 -13.26 45.38
N PHE A 520 -20.98 -13.26 44.05
CA PHE A 520 -21.63 -12.18 43.34
C PHE A 520 -23.15 -12.23 43.48
N LEU A 521 -23.72 -13.42 43.25
CA LEU A 521 -25.16 -13.61 43.16
C LEU A 521 -25.55 -14.94 43.77
N GLU A 522 -26.57 -14.93 44.61
CA GLU A 522 -27.21 -16.13 45.13
C GLU A 522 -28.73 -15.98 45.09
N TYR A 523 -29.45 -17.09 45.24
CA TYR A 523 -30.90 -17.10 45.28
C TYR A 523 -31.36 -17.61 46.64
N VAL A 524 -32.39 -16.99 47.20
CA VAL A 524 -33.06 -17.43 48.41
C VAL A 524 -34.49 -17.77 48.04
N TYR A 525 -34.93 -18.95 48.47
CA TYR A 525 -36.29 -19.43 48.25
C TYR A 525 -37.04 -19.42 49.57
N PHE A 526 -38.32 -19.06 49.48
CA PHE A 526 -39.19 -19.00 50.64
C PHE A 526 -40.62 -19.31 50.21
N PHE A 527 -41.37 -19.92 51.12
CA PHE A 527 -42.78 -20.12 50.92
C PHE A 527 -43.56 -18.82 51.09
N GLU A 528 -44.64 -18.69 50.33
CA GLU A 528 -45.66 -17.71 50.68
C GLU A 528 -46.39 -18.17 51.94
N ILE A 529 -46.49 -17.28 52.93
CA ILE A 529 -47.07 -17.58 54.24
C ILE A 529 -48.25 -16.65 54.46
N GLU A 530 -49.40 -17.23 54.79
CA GLU A 530 -50.61 -16.50 55.18
C GLU A 530 -51.11 -17.08 56.52
N ARG A 531 -51.26 -16.22 57.53
CA ARG A 531 -51.71 -16.61 58.88
C ARG A 531 -50.93 -17.83 59.43
N GLU A 532 -49.60 -17.78 59.33
CA GLU A 532 -48.66 -18.84 59.77
C GLU A 532 -48.77 -20.19 59.03
N LYS A 533 -49.54 -20.26 57.94
CA LYS A 533 -49.64 -21.44 57.08
C LYS A 533 -48.98 -21.19 55.74
N ILE A 534 -48.30 -22.22 55.23
CA ILE A 534 -47.74 -22.17 53.88
C ILE A 534 -48.91 -22.17 52.88
N VAL A 535 -48.92 -21.18 51.99
CA VAL A 535 -49.92 -21.06 50.93
C VAL A 535 -49.68 -22.16 49.89
N LEU A 536 -50.77 -22.83 49.51
CA LEU A 536 -50.76 -23.81 48.43
C LEU A 536 -51.09 -23.13 47.11
N HIS A 537 -50.53 -23.65 46.02
CA HIS A 537 -50.96 -23.29 44.67
C HIS A 537 -52.42 -23.72 44.44
N SER A 538 -53.08 -23.15 43.43
CA SER A 538 -54.51 -23.41 43.13
C SER A 538 -54.88 -24.89 42.99
N ASN A 539 -53.91 -25.72 42.59
CA ASN A 539 -54.05 -27.17 42.45
C ASN A 539 -53.83 -27.96 43.77
N LYS A 540 -53.65 -27.29 44.91
CA LYS A 540 -53.48 -27.80 46.30
C LYS A 540 -52.37 -28.84 46.53
N ASN A 541 -51.73 -29.33 45.47
CA ASN A 541 -50.70 -30.36 45.50
C ASN A 541 -49.30 -29.78 45.72
N TYR A 542 -49.13 -28.47 45.52
CA TYR A 542 -47.84 -27.79 45.55
C TYR A 542 -47.89 -26.60 46.50
N TYR A 543 -46.80 -26.42 47.24
CA TYR A 543 -46.56 -25.18 47.97
C TYR A 543 -46.27 -24.05 46.98
N LYS A 544 -46.79 -22.85 47.25
CA LYS A 544 -46.46 -21.66 46.47
C LYS A 544 -45.07 -21.18 46.88
N LEU A 545 -44.09 -21.51 46.05
CA LEU A 545 -42.68 -21.22 46.27
C LEU A 545 -42.27 -19.93 45.55
N ASN A 546 -41.74 -18.97 46.31
CA ASN A 546 -41.19 -17.73 45.78
C ASN A 546 -39.66 -17.76 45.85
N CYS A 547 -39.01 -16.92 45.06
CA CYS A 547 -37.56 -16.76 45.09
C CYS A 547 -37.18 -15.28 44.96
N LYS A 548 -36.04 -14.92 45.54
CA LYS A 548 -35.39 -13.61 45.38
C LYS A 548 -33.91 -13.83 45.15
N SER A 549 -33.34 -13.15 44.16
CA SER A 549 -31.89 -13.03 44.06
C SER A 549 -31.37 -12.10 45.14
N LYS A 550 -30.17 -12.37 45.65
CA LYS A 550 -29.44 -11.53 46.59
C LYS A 550 -28.00 -11.34 46.11
N SER A 551 -27.47 -10.14 46.33
CA SER A 551 -26.08 -9.81 46.06
C SER A 551 -25.53 -8.94 47.20
N ILE A 552 -24.26 -9.12 47.53
CA ILE A 552 -23.51 -8.19 48.39
C ILE A 552 -23.03 -6.96 47.61
N PHE A 553 -23.36 -6.84 46.33
CA PHE A 553 -22.92 -5.74 45.49
C PHE A 553 -24.11 -4.87 45.12
N LYS A 554 -23.90 -3.56 45.17
CA LYS A 554 -24.81 -2.59 44.59
C LYS A 554 -24.06 -1.75 43.57
N PHE A 555 -24.56 -1.73 42.34
CA PHE A 555 -24.02 -0.89 41.27
C PHE A 555 -25.00 0.22 40.94
N HIS A 556 -24.60 1.48 41.17
CA HIS A 556 -25.44 2.64 40.93
C HIS A 556 -24.61 3.81 40.39
N ARG A 557 -25.10 4.46 39.32
CA ARG A 557 -24.46 5.63 38.68
C ARG A 557 -22.96 5.42 38.41
N GLY A 558 -22.62 4.27 37.82
CA GLY A 558 -21.23 3.94 37.48
C GLY A 558 -20.33 3.60 38.67
N LYS A 559 -20.87 3.47 39.89
CA LYS A 559 -20.10 3.11 41.08
C LYS A 559 -20.60 1.83 41.73
N GLY A 560 -19.69 0.90 41.94
CA GLY A 560 -19.88 -0.31 42.72
C GLY A 560 -19.70 -0.06 44.20
N THR A 561 -20.51 -0.68 45.04
CA THR A 561 -20.36 -0.66 46.50
C THR A 561 -20.66 -2.03 47.06
N VAL A 562 -19.80 -2.49 47.96
CA VAL A 562 -19.95 -3.76 48.68
C VAL A 562 -20.75 -3.50 49.95
N LEU A 563 -21.80 -4.29 50.14
CA LEU A 563 -22.70 -4.24 51.28
C LEU A 563 -22.24 -5.20 52.37
N HIS A 564 -22.52 -4.85 53.63
CA HIS A 564 -22.27 -5.75 54.76
C HIS A 564 -23.20 -6.98 54.76
N GLN A 565 -24.40 -6.86 54.18
CA GLN A 565 -25.37 -7.94 54.07
C GLN A 565 -25.93 -8.02 52.65
N PRO A 566 -26.20 -9.24 52.12
CA PRO A 566 -26.79 -9.40 50.80
C PRO A 566 -28.18 -8.75 50.71
N SER A 567 -28.39 -7.90 49.71
CA SER A 567 -29.68 -7.25 49.42
C SER A 567 -30.27 -7.74 48.10
N VAL A 568 -31.57 -7.53 47.91
CA VAL A 568 -32.23 -7.80 46.62
C VAL A 568 -31.74 -6.74 45.61
N PRO A 569 -31.19 -7.14 44.45
CA PRO A 569 -30.74 -6.20 43.43
C PRO A 569 -31.90 -5.41 42.79
N ASP A 570 -31.63 -4.16 42.40
CA ASP A 570 -32.62 -3.28 41.72
C ASP A 570 -32.93 -3.74 40.28
N VAL A 571 -32.04 -4.55 39.67
CA VAL A 571 -32.20 -5.15 38.34
C VAL A 571 -31.71 -6.60 38.35
N ASP A 572 -32.05 -7.40 37.34
CA ASP A 572 -31.58 -8.78 37.26
C ASP A 572 -30.05 -8.84 36.98
N TYR A 573 -29.26 -9.01 38.04
CA TYR A 573 -27.81 -9.10 37.98
C TYR A 573 -27.33 -10.33 37.19
N SER A 574 -28.15 -11.39 37.08
CA SER A 574 -27.81 -12.57 36.27
C SER A 574 -27.81 -12.27 34.76
N ARG A 575 -28.54 -11.23 34.34
CA ARG A 575 -28.65 -10.77 32.94
C ARG A 575 -27.87 -9.48 32.67
N SER A 576 -27.45 -8.77 33.70
CA SER A 576 -26.81 -7.46 33.58
C SER A 576 -25.28 -7.60 33.47
N LEU A 577 -24.78 -7.82 32.24
CA LEU A 577 -23.35 -8.07 31.98
C LEU A 577 -22.42 -6.98 32.55
N TYR A 578 -22.75 -5.71 32.38
CA TYR A 578 -21.93 -4.61 32.89
C TYR A 578 -21.83 -4.62 34.42
N VAL A 579 -22.87 -5.08 35.14
CA VAL A 579 -22.83 -5.24 36.60
C VAL A 579 -21.94 -6.43 36.99
N GLN A 580 -22.00 -7.52 36.23
CA GLN A 580 -21.14 -8.69 36.44
C GLN A 580 -19.66 -8.31 36.31
N ILE A 581 -19.31 -7.52 35.29
CA ILE A 581 -17.94 -7.02 35.10
C ILE A 581 -17.57 -6.00 36.18
N ALA A 582 -18.48 -5.10 36.58
CA ALA A 582 -18.21 -4.15 37.65
C ALA A 582 -17.88 -4.83 38.99
N PHE A 583 -18.54 -5.95 39.31
CA PHE A 583 -18.19 -6.73 40.50
C PHE A 583 -16.80 -7.37 40.39
N LEU A 584 -16.40 -7.86 39.20
CA LEU A 584 -15.03 -8.35 39.00
C LEU A 584 -14.00 -7.24 39.22
N LEU A 585 -14.22 -6.04 38.69
CA LEU A 585 -13.36 -4.87 38.94
C LEU A 585 -13.29 -4.49 40.43
N GLU A 586 -14.35 -4.78 41.19
CA GLU A 586 -14.41 -4.46 42.63
C GLU A 586 -13.72 -5.51 43.50
N LYS A 587 -13.84 -6.80 43.15
CA LYS A 587 -13.50 -7.92 44.04
C LYS A 587 -12.41 -8.84 43.53
N LYS A 588 -12.22 -8.98 42.22
CA LYS A 588 -11.25 -9.94 41.70
C LYS A 588 -9.84 -9.42 42.01
N ILE A 589 -9.13 -10.16 42.86
CA ILE A 589 -7.76 -9.83 43.31
C ILE A 589 -6.81 -9.47 42.15
N THR A 590 -6.86 -10.21 41.05
CA THR A 590 -6.00 -9.98 39.86
C THR A 590 -6.39 -8.76 39.04
N LEU A 591 -7.53 -8.13 39.33
CA LEU A 591 -8.08 -6.97 38.63
C LEU A 591 -8.23 -5.74 39.54
N LEU A 592 -7.58 -5.75 40.71
CA LEU A 592 -7.55 -4.57 41.58
C LEU A 592 -6.71 -3.46 40.93
N SER A 593 -7.35 -2.33 40.63
CA SER A 593 -6.68 -1.13 40.12
C SER A 593 -7.04 0.09 40.98
N PRO A 594 -6.10 1.02 41.23
CA PRO A 594 -6.41 2.30 41.85
C PRO A 594 -7.39 3.15 41.01
N LYS A 595 -7.56 2.82 39.72
CA LYS A 595 -8.49 3.49 38.80
C LYS A 595 -9.84 2.77 38.67
N LYS A 596 -10.16 1.83 39.55
CA LYS A 596 -11.41 1.03 39.45
C LYS A 596 -12.68 1.86 39.32
N ASP A 597 -12.81 2.97 40.06
CA ASP A 597 -13.99 3.83 40.02
C ASP A 597 -14.16 4.43 38.61
N ARG A 598 -13.06 4.87 37.99
CA ARG A 598 -13.05 5.37 36.61
C ARG A 598 -13.40 4.27 35.59
N LEU A 599 -12.90 3.05 35.79
CA LEU A 599 -13.22 1.92 34.91
C LEU A 599 -14.70 1.53 34.99
N GLN A 600 -15.27 1.53 36.20
CA GLN A 600 -16.69 1.27 36.45
C GLN A 600 -17.58 2.37 35.85
N GLU A 601 -17.17 3.64 35.98
CA GLU A 601 -17.87 4.76 35.36
C GLU A 601 -17.89 4.63 33.83
N LYS A 602 -16.72 4.41 33.22
CA LYS A 602 -16.59 4.16 31.77
C LYS A 602 -17.46 2.99 31.33
N LEU A 603 -17.43 1.87 32.04
CA LEU A 603 -18.25 0.70 31.74
C LEU A 603 -19.75 1.02 31.75
N SER A 604 -20.21 1.86 32.69
CA SER A 604 -21.59 2.34 32.73
C SER A 604 -21.94 3.19 31.51
N GLN A 605 -21.07 4.13 31.15
CA GLN A 605 -21.26 4.99 29.97
C GLN A 605 -21.28 4.17 28.66
N LEU A 606 -20.36 3.22 28.52
CA LEU A 606 -20.30 2.31 27.38
C LEU A 606 -21.54 1.41 27.30
N ASN A 607 -22.07 0.96 28.45
CA ASN A 607 -23.33 0.21 28.50
C ASN A 607 -24.53 1.05 28.03
N GLU A 608 -24.60 2.33 28.42
CA GLU A 608 -25.65 3.23 27.94
C GLU A 608 -25.57 3.44 26.42
N LYS A 609 -24.35 3.58 25.88
CA LYS A 609 -24.14 3.65 24.43
C LYS A 609 -24.50 2.35 23.74
N ARG A 610 -24.08 1.20 24.29
CA ARG A 610 -24.48 -0.14 23.83
C ARG A 610 -26.00 -0.24 23.76
N ASN A 611 -26.71 0.15 24.83
CA ASN A 611 -28.17 0.11 24.90
C ASN A 611 -28.87 1.21 24.08
N LYS A 612 -28.16 1.95 23.26
CA LYS A 612 -28.73 2.83 22.24
C LYS A 612 -28.37 2.36 20.83
N LEU A 613 -27.55 1.30 20.70
CA LEU A 613 -27.25 0.64 19.43
C LEU A 613 -28.45 -0.20 18.96
N PHE A 614 -28.78 -0.14 17.67
CA PHE A 614 -29.93 -0.87 17.13
C PHE A 614 -29.68 -2.37 17.03
N LEU A 615 -28.41 -2.75 16.89
CA LEU A 615 -27.95 -4.14 16.81
C LEU A 615 -28.17 -4.93 18.11
N THR A 616 -28.55 -4.27 19.20
CA THR A 616 -28.58 -4.87 20.54
C THR A 616 -29.95 -5.04 21.16
N HIS A 617 -31.00 -4.53 20.50
CA HIS A 617 -32.35 -4.50 21.04
C HIS A 617 -33.24 -5.54 20.38
N GLY A 618 -33.89 -6.35 21.23
CA GLY A 618 -35.04 -7.17 20.89
C GLY A 618 -36.32 -6.64 21.55
N GLU A 619 -37.41 -7.41 21.46
CA GLU A 619 -38.84 -7.16 21.79
C GLU A 619 -39.23 -6.31 23.03
N GLU A 620 -38.30 -5.88 23.90
CA GLU A 620 -38.60 -5.38 25.25
C GLU A 620 -39.02 -3.90 25.34
N ASP A 621 -38.76 -3.05 24.33
CA ASP A 621 -39.34 -1.69 24.26
C ASP A 621 -40.43 -1.66 23.18
N SER A 622 -41.68 -1.44 23.58
CA SER A 622 -42.81 -1.34 22.64
C SER A 622 -42.63 -0.20 21.61
N ARG A 623 -41.80 0.80 21.92
CA ARG A 623 -41.43 1.87 20.97
C ARG A 623 -40.41 1.42 19.93
N PHE A 624 -39.73 0.29 20.14
CA PHE A 624 -38.76 -0.27 19.20
C PHE A 624 -39.41 -0.60 17.84
N TYR A 625 -40.65 -1.09 17.86
CA TYR A 625 -41.42 -1.40 16.65
C TYR A 625 -42.07 -0.17 16.00
N ASN A 626 -42.14 0.95 16.71
CA ASN A 626 -42.82 2.17 16.24
C ASN A 626 -41.90 3.10 15.42
N LYS A 627 -40.62 2.74 15.25
CA LYS A 627 -39.65 3.56 14.51
C LYS A 627 -38.88 2.72 13.51
N THR A 628 -38.66 3.28 12.32
CA THR A 628 -37.74 2.70 11.32
C THR A 628 -36.29 2.87 11.76
N GLU A 629 -35.38 2.03 11.26
CA GLU A 629 -33.94 2.15 11.52
C GLU A 629 -33.35 3.52 11.14
N LYS A 630 -33.92 4.15 10.10
CA LYS A 630 -33.56 5.51 9.70
C LYS A 630 -33.94 6.55 10.76
N SER A 631 -35.19 6.54 11.23
CA SER A 631 -35.70 7.47 12.26
C SER A 631 -34.92 7.32 13.57
N LYS A 632 -34.71 6.06 13.95
CA LYS A 632 -33.87 5.62 15.05
C LYS A 632 -32.45 6.23 14.99
N ARG A 633 -31.78 6.17 13.83
CA ARG A 633 -30.43 6.76 13.64
C ARG A 633 -30.42 8.28 13.62
N SER A 634 -31.41 8.93 13.00
CA SER A 634 -31.46 10.39 12.92
C SER A 634 -31.66 11.08 14.27
N GLU A 635 -32.22 10.37 15.25
CA GLU A 635 -32.40 10.88 16.62
C GLU A 635 -31.15 10.73 17.49
N ARG A 636 -30.11 10.04 17.01
CA ARG A 636 -28.89 9.85 17.80
C ARG A 636 -28.06 11.12 17.83
N SER A 637 -27.70 11.54 19.04
CA SER A 637 -26.73 12.60 19.28
C SER A 637 -25.27 12.12 19.28
N TYR A 638 -24.99 10.84 19.00
CA TYR A 638 -23.65 10.29 19.11
C TYR A 638 -23.37 9.16 18.10
N GLU A 639 -22.08 9.06 17.71
CA GLU A 639 -21.51 8.06 16.81
C GLU A 639 -20.42 7.28 17.55
N ILE A 640 -20.32 5.97 17.30
CA ILE A 640 -19.25 5.14 17.85
C ILE A 640 -17.97 5.41 17.05
N THR A 641 -16.92 5.86 17.73
CA THR A 641 -15.66 6.27 17.09
C THR A 641 -14.48 5.40 17.52
N PRO A 642 -13.49 5.17 16.62
CA PRO A 642 -12.25 4.47 16.94
C PRO A 642 -11.47 5.07 18.11
N ASN A 643 -11.41 6.41 18.22
CA ASN A 643 -10.57 7.09 19.21
C ASN A 643 -11.32 7.44 20.51
N GLY A 644 -12.62 7.16 20.57
CA GLY A 644 -13.46 7.35 21.75
C GLY A 644 -13.95 6.01 22.30
N ASP A 645 -15.15 5.60 21.90
CA ASP A 645 -15.85 4.45 22.46
C ASP A 645 -15.13 3.12 22.30
N ILE A 646 -14.61 2.87 21.10
CA ILE A 646 -13.87 1.63 20.81
C ILE A 646 -12.59 1.59 21.64
N LYS A 647 -11.88 2.71 21.72
CA LYS A 647 -10.65 2.85 22.51
C LYS A 647 -10.90 2.53 23.98
N GLU A 648 -11.91 3.16 24.58
CA GLU A 648 -12.23 2.96 25.99
C GLU A 648 -12.67 1.53 26.31
N LEU A 649 -13.49 0.93 25.44
CA LEU A 649 -13.91 -0.46 25.62
C LEU A 649 -12.73 -1.43 25.43
N PHE A 650 -11.87 -1.20 24.44
CA PHE A 650 -10.68 -2.02 24.20
C PHE A 650 -9.70 -1.96 25.37
N GLU A 651 -9.43 -0.76 25.91
CA GLU A 651 -8.56 -0.59 27.10
C GLU A 651 -9.13 -1.35 28.32
N LEU A 652 -10.45 -1.28 28.54
CA LEU A 652 -11.12 -2.05 29.59
C LEU A 652 -11.00 -3.57 29.34
N VAL A 653 -11.29 -4.03 28.13
CA VAL A 653 -11.16 -5.46 27.76
C VAL A 653 -9.71 -5.93 27.96
N GLY A 654 -8.73 -5.17 27.48
CA GLY A 654 -7.32 -5.47 27.66
C GLY A 654 -6.92 -5.60 29.13
N PHE A 655 -7.39 -4.69 29.99
CA PHE A 655 -7.19 -4.77 31.44
C PHE A 655 -7.81 -6.05 32.03
N LEU A 656 -9.06 -6.36 31.68
CA LEU A 656 -9.76 -7.54 32.19
C LEU A 656 -9.13 -8.87 31.73
N LEU A 657 -8.46 -8.87 30.57
CA LEU A 657 -7.80 -10.06 30.01
C LEU A 657 -6.39 -10.27 30.56
N THR A 658 -5.69 -9.19 30.98
CA THR A 658 -4.25 -9.26 31.31
C THR A 658 -3.90 -8.82 32.72
N GLY A 659 -4.82 -8.14 33.43
CA GLY A 659 -4.58 -7.48 34.71
C GLY A 659 -3.69 -6.24 34.61
N LYS A 660 -3.26 -5.84 33.40
CA LYS A 660 -2.39 -4.68 33.15
C LYS A 660 -3.15 -3.61 32.39
N GLU A 661 -3.01 -2.36 32.82
CA GLU A 661 -3.65 -1.24 32.13
C GLU A 661 -3.05 -1.05 30.74
N ILE A 662 -3.92 -1.07 29.72
CA ILE A 662 -3.56 -0.75 28.35
C ILE A 662 -3.88 0.72 28.08
N VAL A 663 -2.96 1.42 27.42
CA VAL A 663 -3.16 2.80 26.97
C VAL A 663 -2.88 2.86 25.47
N LEU A 664 -3.90 3.19 24.70
CA LEU A 664 -3.77 3.40 23.26
C LEU A 664 -3.33 4.85 22.98
N ASN A 665 -2.23 5.01 22.25
CA ASN A 665 -1.74 6.29 21.76
C ASN A 665 -2.12 6.43 20.28
N ILE A 666 -3.26 7.05 19.99
CA ILE A 666 -3.80 7.22 18.63
C ILE A 666 -3.85 8.71 18.26
#